data_AF-A0A9X1TC04-F1
#
_entry.id   AF-A0A9X1TC04-F1
#
_cell.length_a   1.000
_cell.length_b   1.000
_cell.length_c   1.000
_cell.angle_alpha   90.00
_cell.angle_beta   90.00
_cell.angle_gamma   90.00
#
_symmetry.space_group_name_H-M   'P 1'
#
loop_
_entity.id
_entity.type
_entity.pdbx_description
1 polymer ?
#
loop_
_entity_poly.entity_id
_entity_poly.type
_entity_poly.pdbx_seq_one_letter_code
_entity_poly.pdbx_strand_id
1 'polypeptide(L)'
;MSKSTFFWITAILVFLTGSGLWLWNRFGPSTGRDYPQKVEAYPVAKTIDSSSSACDLVVRRYKQIGNEMQFELAANAGGLSPYNVEIAQKGKIYQFKEVPHRFGIWLSIMPLSLETGPATIKITSLGQPGCETSASFEFDTNKKVEILDPQSWIRQGSKDNWLDVRPVMVNGKLHLKDFGNYDDGRTKVVMIDGIEVKGLESGIEVKPGFLYSITARWIDAPYNDWWNKMRNRSLRQQNIWISGKPGAKEDTKLTRVEIPQWFSPSRTINVDFDTKFPEFEPIKGKMVMQYRLNDYVPTENYYKRGINYLSGGKDTPAPRMHYTVTPNYFADRDEKWFSSLSQSEVETWAGVPNFGVYALDFEFWNQHYIPEVKQRLIWFAKRIRKNNPDMYLLDYWGGGAYTNPHINTMGGKNPKELMGDYNDPKSNNSNFEPLPNGESFQDLFNTTPIDVYPKPMFVMDDKGNTPNNFVLLSAIHSLRINKLIPYQKNNKFIFYGWNRYMPLYHDPIVPWNFQLTEPKGELVMNQLEMMPASQALSMSLFSLILFDGYYLWHDSGPSSNDPNAYNVGADASPWGNEWYPADGKTPKTEIGKKPRKRDAPYYWDYPTEFYSLGNWMAKQVEDVIVGGTNQDLAIQLDGNWVQPKKEQVLLAIDKKEPFVTSIVKGNQIVVLGVDSFQSPTANRVVKVKLPDGSETSIELYGNWPSLYRGTLK
;
A
#
# COMPACT_ATOMS: atom_id res chain seq x y z
N MET A 1 28.67 -22.04 -55.95
CA MET A 1 28.76 -21.40 -54.61
C MET A 1 29.88 -22.08 -53.83
N SER A 2 30.79 -21.32 -53.21
CA SER A 2 31.87 -21.89 -52.39
C SER A 2 31.31 -22.50 -51.10
N LYS A 3 31.95 -23.56 -50.57
CA LYS A 3 31.54 -24.19 -49.29
C LYS A 3 31.43 -23.17 -48.15
N SER A 4 32.29 -22.15 -48.14
CA SER A 4 32.25 -21.02 -47.20
C SER A 4 31.00 -20.16 -47.36
N THR A 5 30.55 -19.87 -48.59
CA THR A 5 29.33 -19.08 -48.83
C THR A 5 28.08 -19.82 -48.32
N PHE A 6 28.02 -21.14 -48.50
CA PHE A 6 26.91 -21.95 -48.00
C PHE A 6 26.88 -21.99 -46.46
N PHE A 7 28.05 -22.08 -45.81
CA PHE A 7 28.16 -22.07 -44.35
C PHE A 7 27.69 -20.74 -43.75
N TRP A 8 28.08 -19.61 -44.34
CA TRP A 8 27.64 -18.28 -43.88
C TRP A 8 26.14 -18.04 -44.09
N ILE A 9 25.59 -18.46 -45.24
CA ILE A 9 24.14 -18.37 -45.49
C ILE A 9 23.36 -19.24 -44.49
N THR A 10 23.85 -20.45 -44.20
CA THR A 10 23.22 -21.35 -43.22
C THR A 10 23.33 -20.79 -41.80
N ALA A 11 24.47 -20.25 -41.41
CA ALA A 11 24.67 -19.62 -40.11
C ALA A 11 23.79 -18.37 -39.94
N ILE A 12 23.65 -17.54 -40.98
CA ILE A 12 22.77 -16.37 -40.99
C ILE A 12 21.30 -16.81 -40.92
N LEU A 13 20.89 -17.84 -41.67
CA LEU A 13 19.53 -18.38 -41.61
C LEU A 13 19.20 -19.00 -40.25
N VAL A 14 20.12 -19.72 -39.62
CA VAL A 14 19.98 -20.26 -38.25
C VAL A 14 19.93 -19.13 -37.22
N PHE A 15 20.74 -18.08 -37.41
CA PHE A 15 20.71 -16.90 -36.55
C PHE A 15 19.41 -16.11 -36.71
N LEU A 16 18.90 -15.93 -37.93
CA LEU A 16 17.64 -15.25 -38.24
C LEU A 16 16.40 -16.06 -37.83
N THR A 17 16.43 -17.39 -37.95
CA THR A 17 15.35 -18.25 -37.46
C THR A 17 15.37 -18.38 -35.94
N GLY A 18 16.55 -18.47 -35.31
CA GLY A 18 16.69 -18.44 -33.85
C GLY A 18 16.27 -17.11 -33.24
N SER A 19 16.67 -15.98 -33.84
CA SER A 19 16.21 -14.65 -33.44
C SER A 19 14.76 -14.40 -33.79
N GLY A 20 14.24 -14.93 -34.90
CA GLY A 20 12.83 -14.88 -35.28
C GLY A 20 11.92 -15.69 -34.34
N LEU A 21 12.33 -16.88 -33.91
CA LEU A 21 11.64 -17.68 -32.88
C LEU A 21 11.70 -16.99 -31.51
N TRP A 22 12.84 -16.37 -31.18
CA TRP A 22 12.96 -15.55 -29.97
C TRP A 22 12.06 -14.31 -30.02
N LEU A 23 12.03 -13.58 -31.15
CA LEU A 23 11.12 -12.44 -31.37
C LEU A 23 9.66 -12.87 -31.38
N TRP A 24 9.31 -14.03 -31.93
CA TRP A 24 7.94 -14.54 -31.91
C TRP A 24 7.51 -15.02 -30.52
N ASN A 25 8.39 -15.70 -29.77
CA ASN A 25 8.14 -16.02 -28.36
C ASN A 25 8.10 -14.77 -27.47
N ARG A 26 8.79 -13.68 -27.85
CA ARG A 26 8.89 -12.42 -27.10
C ARG A 26 7.77 -11.42 -27.44
N PHE A 27 7.31 -11.36 -28.69
CA PHE A 27 6.37 -10.35 -29.19
C PHE A 27 5.12 -10.95 -29.84
N GLY A 28 5.14 -12.22 -30.25
CA GLY A 28 3.99 -12.91 -30.84
C GLY A 28 2.84 -13.06 -29.83
N PRO A 29 1.59 -13.17 -30.30
CA PRO A 29 0.41 -13.28 -29.43
C PRO A 29 0.55 -14.49 -28.49
N SER A 30 0.49 -14.25 -27.18
CA SER A 30 0.40 -15.35 -26.21
C SER A 30 -1.05 -15.84 -26.22
N THR A 31 -1.26 -17.09 -26.60
CA THR A 31 -2.51 -17.79 -26.29
C THR A 31 -2.70 -17.74 -24.78
N GLY A 32 -3.90 -17.38 -24.31
CA GLY A 32 -4.21 -17.44 -22.88
C GLY A 32 -3.89 -18.85 -22.35
N ARG A 33 -3.08 -18.92 -21.28
CA ARG A 33 -2.80 -20.18 -20.60
C ARG A 33 -3.77 -20.31 -19.43
N ASP A 34 -4.43 -21.45 -19.34
CA ASP A 34 -5.24 -21.81 -18.18
C ASP A 34 -4.35 -22.53 -17.15
N TYR A 35 -4.51 -22.18 -15.87
CA TYR A 35 -3.73 -22.71 -14.75
C TYR A 35 -4.67 -23.36 -13.74
N PRO A 36 -5.00 -24.66 -13.91
CA PRO A 36 -5.88 -25.34 -12.98
C PRO A 36 -5.19 -25.56 -11.62
N GLN A 37 -5.95 -25.40 -10.54
CA GLN A 37 -5.46 -25.65 -9.18
C GLN A 37 -5.10 -27.13 -8.98
N LYS A 38 -3.92 -27.39 -8.43
CA LYS A 38 -3.47 -28.66 -7.86
C LYS A 38 -4.01 -28.80 -6.44
N VAL A 39 -5.08 -29.56 -6.28
CA VAL A 39 -5.79 -29.73 -5.00
C VAL A 39 -5.33 -30.93 -4.17
N GLU A 40 -4.30 -31.67 -4.63
CA GLU A 40 -3.92 -33.01 -4.14
C GLU A 40 -3.71 -33.14 -2.62
N ALA A 41 -3.30 -32.06 -1.93
CA ALA A 41 -2.95 -32.08 -0.52
C ALA A 41 -4.13 -32.13 0.48
N TYR A 42 -5.38 -31.95 0.05
CA TYR A 42 -6.53 -31.87 0.96
C TYR A 42 -7.29 -33.20 1.17
N PRO A 43 -7.83 -33.46 2.37
CA PRO A 43 -8.68 -34.62 2.66
C PRO A 43 -9.85 -34.75 1.68
N VAL A 44 -10.09 -35.97 1.23
CA VAL A 44 -11.21 -36.33 0.34
C VAL A 44 -12.45 -36.57 1.18
N ALA A 45 -13.57 -35.95 0.80
CA ALA A 45 -14.86 -36.24 1.42
C ALA A 45 -15.40 -37.59 0.89
N LYS A 46 -15.90 -38.46 1.76
CA LYS A 46 -16.45 -39.75 1.32
C LYS A 46 -17.94 -39.59 1.03
N THR A 47 -18.32 -39.72 -0.23
CA THR A 47 -19.72 -39.67 -0.68
C THR A 47 -20.56 -40.72 0.05
N ILE A 48 -21.69 -40.31 0.61
CA ILE A 48 -22.65 -41.20 1.26
C ILE A 48 -23.82 -41.48 0.31
N ASP A 49 -24.39 -40.41 -0.23
CA ASP A 49 -25.51 -40.46 -1.17
C ASP A 49 -25.41 -39.27 -2.13
N SER A 50 -25.69 -39.50 -3.40
CA SER A 50 -25.83 -38.46 -4.40
C SER A 50 -27.09 -38.71 -5.21
N SER A 51 -28.20 -38.06 -4.84
CA SER A 51 -29.36 -37.88 -5.72
C SER A 51 -29.06 -36.85 -6.82
N SER A 52 -27.82 -36.77 -7.30
CA SER A 52 -27.28 -35.74 -8.17
C SER A 52 -27.62 -35.94 -9.66
N SER A 53 -28.53 -36.84 -10.02
CA SER A 53 -28.83 -37.17 -11.42
C SER A 53 -29.28 -35.96 -12.27
N ALA A 54 -29.66 -34.85 -11.64
CA ALA A 54 -30.02 -33.60 -12.29
C ALA A 54 -28.84 -32.65 -12.60
N CYS A 55 -27.71 -32.73 -11.88
CA CYS A 55 -26.64 -31.70 -11.92
C CYS A 55 -25.21 -32.17 -11.59
N ASP A 56 -25.03 -33.42 -11.17
CA ASP A 56 -23.75 -34.00 -10.73
C ASP A 56 -23.04 -33.23 -9.60
N LEU A 57 -23.81 -32.61 -8.70
CA LEU A 57 -23.26 -31.93 -7.53
C LEU A 57 -22.59 -32.94 -6.58
N VAL A 58 -21.32 -32.70 -6.27
CA VAL A 58 -20.52 -33.51 -5.36
C VAL A 58 -19.67 -32.65 -4.43
N VAL A 59 -19.41 -33.16 -3.23
CA VAL A 59 -18.38 -32.65 -2.32
C VAL A 59 -17.11 -33.45 -2.57
N ARG A 60 -16.06 -32.81 -3.08
CA ARG A 60 -14.80 -33.51 -3.40
C ARG A 60 -13.86 -33.57 -2.22
N ARG A 61 -13.64 -32.43 -1.57
CA ARG A 61 -12.62 -32.25 -0.53
C ARG A 61 -13.13 -31.30 0.55
N TYR A 62 -12.43 -31.30 1.68
CA TYR A 62 -12.71 -30.39 2.78
C TYR A 62 -11.44 -29.97 3.52
N LYS A 63 -11.52 -28.86 4.25
CA LYS A 63 -10.50 -28.42 5.20
C LYS A 63 -11.15 -27.72 6.38
N GLN A 64 -10.47 -27.79 7.53
CA GLN A 64 -10.90 -27.15 8.77
C GLN A 64 -9.97 -25.99 9.12
N ILE A 65 -10.55 -24.86 9.50
CA ILE A 65 -9.84 -23.68 10.00
C ILE A 65 -10.53 -23.23 11.30
N GLY A 66 -10.01 -23.64 12.46
CA GLY A 66 -10.69 -23.37 13.73
C GLY A 66 -12.07 -24.04 13.80
N ASN A 67 -13.11 -23.22 13.99
CA ASN A 67 -14.53 -23.63 13.98
C ASN A 67 -15.20 -23.50 12.60
N GLU A 68 -14.42 -23.29 11.55
CA GLU A 68 -14.92 -23.19 10.18
C GLU A 68 -14.58 -24.46 9.41
N MET A 69 -15.55 -24.98 8.67
CA MET A 69 -15.35 -26.03 7.68
C MET A 69 -15.54 -25.45 6.30
N GLN A 70 -14.59 -25.71 5.40
CA GLN A 70 -14.68 -25.33 4.01
C GLN A 70 -14.78 -26.59 3.13
N PHE A 71 -15.68 -26.58 2.14
CA PHE A 71 -15.95 -27.71 1.26
C PHE A 71 -15.76 -27.33 -0.21
N GLU A 72 -15.01 -28.16 -0.95
CA GLU A 72 -14.87 -28.04 -2.40
C GLU A 72 -16.09 -28.67 -3.08
N LEU A 73 -16.94 -27.83 -3.66
CA LEU A 73 -18.09 -28.27 -4.46
C LEU A 73 -17.69 -28.38 -5.93
N ALA A 74 -18.17 -29.42 -6.59
CA ALA A 74 -18.09 -29.54 -8.04
C ALA A 74 -19.44 -29.98 -8.61
N ALA A 75 -19.78 -29.48 -9.79
CA ALA A 75 -20.99 -29.84 -10.51
C ALA A 75 -20.79 -29.63 -12.02
N ASN A 76 -21.60 -30.29 -12.83
CA ASN A 76 -21.62 -30.11 -14.29
C ASN A 76 -22.58 -28.99 -14.74
N ALA A 77 -23.28 -28.35 -13.80
CA ALA A 77 -24.20 -27.25 -14.02
C ALA A 77 -23.76 -25.98 -13.26
N GLY A 78 -23.95 -24.82 -13.88
CA GLY A 78 -23.79 -23.50 -13.24
C GLY A 78 -25.08 -23.00 -12.59
N GLY A 79 -24.99 -21.94 -11.78
CA GLY A 79 -26.18 -21.30 -11.19
C GLY A 79 -26.84 -22.08 -10.04
N LEU A 80 -26.09 -22.96 -9.37
CA LEU A 80 -26.61 -23.83 -8.30
C LEU A 80 -26.74 -23.15 -6.94
N SER A 81 -25.95 -22.10 -6.68
CA SER A 81 -26.05 -21.28 -5.46
C SER A 81 -27.32 -20.43 -5.47
N PRO A 82 -27.94 -20.15 -4.30
CA PRO A 82 -27.51 -20.52 -2.94
C PRO A 82 -27.84 -21.96 -2.54
N TYR A 83 -27.28 -22.41 -1.41
CA TYR A 83 -27.45 -23.76 -0.89
C TYR A 83 -28.11 -23.78 0.49
N ASN A 84 -28.96 -24.78 0.75
CA ASN A 84 -29.26 -25.20 2.11
C ASN A 84 -28.24 -26.27 2.52
N VAL A 85 -27.67 -26.12 3.71
CA VAL A 85 -26.63 -27.01 4.24
C VAL A 85 -27.08 -27.55 5.58
N GLU A 86 -27.01 -28.86 5.72
CA GLU A 86 -27.24 -29.55 6.98
C GLU A 86 -25.97 -30.31 7.39
N ILE A 87 -25.52 -30.12 8.61
CA ILE A 87 -24.40 -30.86 9.19
C ILE A 87 -24.91 -31.70 10.35
N ALA A 88 -24.60 -33.00 10.34
CA ALA A 88 -25.02 -33.94 11.36
C ALA A 88 -23.82 -34.63 12.03
N GLN A 89 -23.81 -34.67 13.36
CA GLN A 89 -22.84 -35.44 14.13
C GLN A 89 -23.48 -35.96 15.43
N LYS A 90 -23.33 -37.26 15.71
CA LYS A 90 -23.85 -37.91 16.94
C LYS A 90 -25.33 -37.57 17.23
N GLY A 91 -26.17 -37.54 16.19
CA GLY A 91 -27.60 -37.22 16.29
C GLY A 91 -27.94 -35.74 16.45
N LYS A 92 -26.96 -34.83 16.55
CA LYS A 92 -27.19 -33.38 16.50
C LYS A 92 -27.16 -32.90 15.06
N ILE A 93 -28.11 -32.05 14.70
CA ILE A 93 -28.28 -31.48 13.36
C ILE A 93 -28.11 -29.96 13.43
N TYR A 94 -27.28 -29.41 12.55
CA TYR A 94 -27.03 -27.99 12.39
C TYR A 94 -27.47 -27.57 10.99
N GLN A 95 -28.38 -26.59 10.88
CA GLN A 95 -28.94 -26.16 9.61
C GLN A 95 -28.52 -24.73 9.26
N PHE A 96 -28.11 -24.54 8.01
CA PHE A 96 -27.73 -23.25 7.43
C PHE A 96 -28.55 -23.05 6.15
N LYS A 97 -29.32 -21.97 6.08
CA LYS A 97 -30.21 -21.69 4.94
C LYS A 97 -29.62 -20.64 4.02
N GLU A 98 -29.88 -20.77 2.72
CA GLU A 98 -29.49 -19.79 1.70
C GLU A 98 -28.02 -19.38 1.78
N VAL A 99 -27.13 -20.36 1.97
CA VAL A 99 -25.68 -20.14 2.03
C VAL A 99 -25.21 -19.72 0.64
N PRO A 100 -24.73 -18.47 0.46
CA PRO A 100 -24.25 -18.02 -0.83
C PRO A 100 -22.91 -18.69 -1.16
N HIS A 101 -22.68 -18.96 -2.43
CA HIS A 101 -21.45 -19.56 -2.93
C HIS A 101 -21.20 -19.12 -4.36
N ARG A 102 -19.93 -19.03 -4.74
CA ARG A 102 -19.52 -18.68 -6.10
C ARG A 102 -18.41 -19.60 -6.59
N PHE A 103 -18.21 -19.58 -7.90
CA PHE A 103 -17.10 -20.30 -8.52
C PHE A 103 -15.76 -19.78 -7.99
N GLY A 104 -14.79 -20.68 -7.78
CA GLY A 104 -13.43 -20.34 -7.33
C GLY A 104 -13.24 -20.19 -5.81
N ILE A 105 -14.30 -20.36 -5.00
CA ILE A 105 -14.21 -20.41 -3.53
C ILE A 105 -14.74 -21.74 -2.99
N TRP A 106 -14.29 -22.13 -1.80
CA TRP A 106 -14.89 -23.26 -1.08
C TRP A 106 -16.13 -22.81 -0.30
N LEU A 107 -17.15 -23.66 -0.24
CA LEU A 107 -18.34 -23.42 0.56
C LEU A 107 -17.93 -23.41 2.04
N SER A 108 -18.04 -22.25 2.69
CA SER A 108 -17.56 -22.04 4.06
C SER A 108 -18.74 -22.08 5.04
N ILE A 109 -18.65 -22.95 6.04
CA ILE A 109 -19.67 -23.14 7.08
C ILE A 109 -19.06 -22.79 8.43
N MET A 110 -19.62 -21.76 9.07
CA MET A 110 -19.18 -21.26 10.36
C MET A 110 -20.29 -20.51 11.10
N PRO A 111 -20.25 -20.45 12.44
CA PRO A 111 -19.39 -21.25 13.32
C PRO A 111 -19.94 -22.68 13.51
N LEU A 112 -19.06 -23.67 13.53
CA LEU A 112 -19.40 -25.06 13.85
C LEU A 112 -18.90 -25.45 15.24
N SER A 113 -19.79 -26.04 16.04
CA SER A 113 -19.46 -26.57 17.37
C SER A 113 -19.69 -28.07 17.38
N LEU A 114 -18.78 -28.78 16.71
CA LEU A 114 -18.72 -30.24 16.62
C LEU A 114 -17.68 -30.80 17.62
N GLU A 115 -17.81 -32.08 17.93
CA GLU A 115 -16.82 -32.87 18.66
C GLU A 115 -15.82 -33.51 17.69
N THR A 116 -14.65 -33.97 18.19
CA THR A 116 -13.70 -34.69 17.33
C THR A 116 -14.32 -35.98 16.80
N GLY A 117 -14.14 -36.23 15.50
CA GLY A 117 -14.56 -37.45 14.81
C GLY A 117 -15.43 -37.18 13.57
N PRO A 118 -16.04 -38.24 13.01
CA PRO A 118 -16.76 -38.15 11.75
C PRO A 118 -18.05 -37.34 11.89
N ALA A 119 -18.36 -36.57 10.86
CA ALA A 119 -19.61 -35.82 10.69
C ALA A 119 -20.09 -35.97 9.24
N THR A 120 -21.37 -35.68 9.01
CA THR A 120 -21.99 -35.72 7.69
C THR A 120 -22.41 -34.32 7.28
N ILE A 121 -22.23 -33.97 6.01
CA ILE A 121 -22.79 -32.79 5.37
C ILE A 121 -23.80 -33.21 4.31
N LYS A 122 -24.97 -32.57 4.29
CA LYS A 122 -25.94 -32.61 3.21
C LYS A 122 -26.06 -31.21 2.61
N ILE A 123 -25.99 -31.10 1.30
CA ILE A 123 -26.08 -29.85 0.54
C ILE A 123 -27.22 -29.97 -0.46
N THR A 124 -28.14 -29.01 -0.44
CA THR A 124 -29.26 -28.92 -1.37
C THR A 124 -29.22 -27.58 -2.09
N SER A 125 -29.14 -27.60 -3.42
CA SER A 125 -29.19 -26.40 -4.27
C SER A 125 -30.58 -25.78 -4.27
N LEU A 126 -30.65 -24.46 -4.14
CA LEU A 126 -31.87 -23.68 -4.35
C LEU A 126 -31.97 -23.12 -5.78
N GLY A 127 -30.85 -23.09 -6.51
CA GLY A 127 -30.80 -22.68 -7.91
C GLY A 127 -31.41 -23.71 -8.87
N GLN A 128 -31.27 -25.01 -8.55
CA GLN A 128 -31.80 -26.10 -9.35
C GLN A 128 -32.54 -27.14 -8.49
N PRO A 129 -33.87 -27.29 -8.64
CA PRO A 129 -34.63 -28.31 -7.93
C PRO A 129 -34.08 -29.73 -8.17
N GLY A 130 -34.00 -30.53 -7.10
CA GLY A 130 -33.50 -31.92 -7.16
C GLY A 130 -31.98 -32.06 -7.19
N CYS A 131 -31.22 -30.96 -7.16
CA CYS A 131 -29.76 -30.99 -7.10
C CYS A 131 -29.28 -31.01 -5.63
N GLU A 132 -29.00 -32.20 -5.09
CA GLU A 132 -28.50 -32.37 -3.73
C GLU A 132 -27.40 -33.45 -3.63
N THR A 133 -26.59 -33.40 -2.57
CA THR A 133 -25.48 -34.33 -2.32
C THR A 133 -25.20 -34.48 -0.83
N SER A 134 -24.70 -35.65 -0.41
CA SER A 134 -24.28 -35.91 0.97
C SER A 134 -22.91 -36.57 1.04
N ALA A 135 -22.06 -36.11 1.96
CA ALA A 135 -20.72 -36.65 2.17
C ALA A 135 -20.33 -36.67 3.66
N SER A 136 -19.38 -37.53 4.02
CA SER A 136 -18.77 -37.55 5.35
C SER A 136 -17.40 -36.86 5.36
N PHE A 137 -17.08 -36.24 6.50
CA PHE A 137 -15.83 -35.55 6.78
C PHE A 137 -15.41 -35.75 8.23
N GLU A 138 -14.14 -35.53 8.55
CA GLU A 138 -13.62 -35.57 9.92
C GLU A 138 -13.50 -34.16 10.50
N PHE A 139 -13.91 -34.00 11.75
CA PHE A 139 -13.70 -32.76 12.52
C PHE A 139 -12.68 -33.00 13.63
N ASP A 140 -11.77 -32.05 13.85
CA ASP A 140 -10.74 -32.13 14.89
C ASP A 140 -10.81 -30.92 15.82
N THR A 141 -11.29 -31.13 17.04
CA THR A 141 -11.36 -30.07 18.07
C THR A 141 -9.99 -29.52 18.48
N ASN A 142 -8.87 -30.18 18.21
CA ASN A 142 -7.55 -29.61 18.53
C ASN A 142 -7.22 -28.40 17.63
N LYS A 143 -7.66 -28.44 16.37
CA LYS A 143 -7.50 -27.32 15.42
C LYS A 143 -8.37 -26.11 15.75
N LYS A 144 -9.35 -26.26 16.66
CA LYS A 144 -10.27 -25.20 17.10
C LYS A 144 -9.57 -24.06 17.83
N VAL A 145 -8.54 -24.39 18.62
CA VAL A 145 -7.90 -23.46 19.57
C VAL A 145 -6.81 -22.62 18.89
N GLU A 146 -6.47 -22.92 17.63
CA GLU A 146 -5.38 -22.26 16.93
C GLU A 146 -5.69 -20.81 16.57
N ILE A 147 -6.91 -20.46 16.17
CA ILE A 147 -7.23 -19.13 15.61
C ILE A 147 -7.55 -18.13 16.72
N LEU A 148 -6.94 -16.95 16.65
CA LEU A 148 -7.23 -15.84 17.57
C LEU A 148 -8.70 -15.40 17.46
N ASP A 149 -9.32 -15.01 18.58
CA ASP A 149 -10.69 -14.47 18.62
C ASP A 149 -10.87 -13.38 17.54
N PRO A 150 -11.87 -13.50 16.62
CA PRO A 150 -12.18 -12.49 15.60
C PRO A 150 -12.35 -11.05 16.11
N GLN A 151 -12.68 -10.86 17.39
CA GLN A 151 -12.74 -9.52 17.99
C GLN A 151 -11.35 -8.91 18.25
N SER A 152 -10.32 -9.74 18.34
CA SER A 152 -8.93 -9.33 18.63
C SER A 152 -8.08 -9.11 17.38
N TRP A 153 -8.67 -9.13 16.18
CA TRP A 153 -7.97 -8.81 14.95
C TRP A 153 -8.91 -8.27 13.87
N ILE A 154 -8.32 -7.73 12.81
CA ILE A 154 -9.02 -7.22 11.63
C ILE A 154 -8.36 -7.85 10.40
N ARG A 155 -9.18 -8.27 9.44
CA ARG A 155 -8.75 -8.73 8.12
C ARG A 155 -9.53 -8.06 7.02
N GLN A 156 -8.80 -7.48 6.08
CA GLN A 156 -9.34 -6.89 4.87
C GLN A 156 -8.48 -7.26 3.67
N GLY A 157 -9.04 -7.08 2.47
CA GLY A 157 -8.43 -7.48 1.21
C GLY A 157 -9.13 -8.69 0.61
N SER A 158 -8.38 -9.48 -0.16
CA SER A 158 -8.91 -10.65 -0.86
C SER A 158 -9.40 -11.72 0.10
N LYS A 159 -10.54 -12.36 -0.21
CA LYS A 159 -11.13 -13.46 0.58
C LYS A 159 -11.45 -14.66 -0.31
N ASP A 160 -10.43 -15.21 -0.97
CA ASP A 160 -10.58 -16.40 -1.81
C ASP A 160 -9.52 -17.46 -1.48
N ASN A 161 -9.57 -18.59 -2.19
CA ASN A 161 -8.68 -19.72 -1.91
C ASN A 161 -7.21 -19.44 -2.20
N TRP A 162 -6.87 -18.33 -2.86
CA TRP A 162 -5.50 -18.00 -3.21
C TRP A 162 -4.71 -17.56 -1.99
N LEU A 163 -5.35 -16.80 -1.08
CA LEU A 163 -4.73 -16.26 0.13
C LEU A 163 -5.74 -16.24 1.28
N ASP A 164 -5.51 -17.02 2.33
CA ASP A 164 -6.35 -17.04 3.55
C ASP A 164 -5.44 -17.01 4.79
N VAL A 165 -4.88 -15.85 5.07
CA VAL A 165 -4.00 -15.61 6.21
C VAL A 165 -4.82 -15.29 7.44
N ARG A 166 -4.50 -15.95 8.55
CA ARG A 166 -5.13 -15.74 9.86
C ARG A 166 -4.10 -15.72 10.98
N PRO A 167 -4.31 -14.93 12.04
CA PRO A 167 -3.49 -15.01 13.24
C PRO A 167 -3.82 -16.28 14.03
N VAL A 168 -2.77 -17.01 14.40
CA VAL A 168 -2.84 -18.21 15.24
C VAL A 168 -2.03 -18.05 16.53
N MET A 169 -2.48 -18.68 17.59
CA MET A 169 -1.82 -18.71 18.89
C MET A 169 -1.14 -20.06 19.09
N VAL A 170 0.20 -20.08 19.13
CA VAL A 170 1.00 -21.30 19.31
C VAL A 170 1.96 -21.09 20.47
N ASN A 171 1.85 -21.90 21.53
CA ASN A 171 2.72 -21.82 22.71
C ASN A 171 2.82 -20.41 23.32
N GLY A 172 1.71 -19.66 23.33
CA GLY A 172 1.65 -18.28 23.85
C GLY A 172 2.24 -17.21 22.92
N LYS A 173 2.67 -17.57 21.71
CA LYS A 173 3.17 -16.66 20.67
C LYS A 173 2.23 -16.55 19.48
N LEU A 174 2.08 -15.34 18.96
CA LEU A 174 1.22 -15.07 17.82
C LEU A 174 1.98 -15.38 16.53
N HIS A 175 1.33 -16.07 15.60
CA HIS A 175 1.86 -16.31 14.26
C HIS A 175 0.83 -15.92 13.21
N LEU A 176 1.28 -15.51 12.02
CA LEU A 176 0.45 -15.46 10.83
C LEU A 176 0.62 -16.76 10.05
N LYS A 177 -0.49 -17.39 9.67
CA LYS A 177 -0.50 -18.65 8.90
C LYS A 177 -1.43 -18.56 7.70
N ASP A 178 -0.97 -18.97 6.53
CA ASP A 178 -1.78 -19.07 5.31
C ASP A 178 -2.50 -20.42 5.22
N PHE A 179 -3.82 -20.37 5.09
CA PHE A 179 -4.72 -21.52 4.92
C PHE A 179 -5.24 -21.66 3.49
N GLY A 180 -4.92 -20.73 2.57
CA GLY A 180 -5.38 -20.79 1.18
C GLY A 180 -4.78 -21.98 0.43
N ASN A 181 -3.46 -22.19 0.61
CA ASN A 181 -2.63 -23.23 -0.01
C ASN A 181 -2.99 -23.53 -1.48
N TYR A 182 -3.24 -22.47 -2.26
CA TYR A 182 -3.46 -22.56 -3.70
C TYR A 182 -2.13 -22.76 -4.43
N ASP A 183 -2.03 -23.88 -5.12
CA ASP A 183 -0.93 -24.24 -6.01
C ASP A 183 -1.54 -24.58 -7.37
N ASP A 184 -1.02 -24.00 -8.45
CA ASP A 184 -1.38 -24.29 -9.84
C ASP A 184 -0.14 -24.65 -10.68
N GLY A 185 0.97 -24.95 -10.00
CA GLY A 185 2.28 -25.20 -10.59
C GLY A 185 3.10 -23.95 -10.92
N ARG A 186 2.52 -22.74 -10.85
CA ARG A 186 3.32 -21.51 -10.91
C ARG A 186 4.07 -21.30 -9.60
N THR A 187 5.12 -20.49 -9.65
CA THR A 187 5.84 -20.16 -8.43
C THR A 187 5.04 -19.15 -7.63
N LYS A 188 4.74 -19.48 -6.36
CA LYS A 188 4.09 -18.60 -5.40
C LYS A 188 5.14 -17.85 -4.59
N VAL A 189 5.15 -16.52 -4.71
CA VAL A 189 5.97 -15.61 -3.88
C VAL A 189 5.06 -14.97 -2.85
N VAL A 190 5.44 -15.03 -1.59
CA VAL A 190 4.72 -14.39 -0.49
C VAL A 190 5.59 -13.28 0.07
N MET A 191 5.00 -12.13 0.32
CA MET A 191 5.66 -10.97 0.91
C MET A 191 4.90 -10.49 2.13
N ILE A 192 5.61 -10.02 3.15
CA ILE A 192 5.05 -9.23 4.25
C ILE A 192 5.73 -7.87 4.22
N ASP A 193 4.94 -6.80 4.18
CA ASP A 193 5.41 -5.42 4.12
C ASP A 193 6.42 -5.17 2.96
N GLY A 194 6.19 -5.84 1.83
CA GLY A 194 7.01 -5.70 0.62
C GLY A 194 8.36 -6.41 0.64
N ILE A 195 8.60 -7.30 1.61
CA ILE A 195 9.78 -8.18 1.66
C ILE A 195 9.34 -9.64 1.51
N GLU A 196 10.03 -10.41 0.66
CA GLU A 196 9.78 -11.84 0.50
C GLU A 196 9.95 -12.61 1.83
N VAL A 197 8.97 -13.46 2.13
CA VAL A 197 9.01 -14.37 3.29
C VAL A 197 8.75 -15.80 2.84
N LYS A 198 9.36 -16.75 3.54
CA LYS A 198 9.16 -18.19 3.35
C LYS A 198 8.51 -18.79 4.60
N GLY A 199 7.76 -19.87 4.45
CA GLY A 199 7.20 -20.59 5.59
C GLY A 199 5.87 -20.05 6.11
N LEU A 200 5.17 -19.17 5.40
CA LEU A 200 3.88 -18.62 5.86
C LEU A 200 2.83 -19.71 6.06
N GLU A 201 2.89 -20.79 5.30
CA GLU A 201 2.05 -21.98 5.45
C GLU A 201 2.27 -22.71 6.79
N SER A 202 3.49 -22.64 7.34
CA SER A 202 3.86 -23.23 8.62
C SER A 202 3.63 -22.29 9.80
N GLY A 203 3.51 -20.99 9.54
CA GLY A 203 3.28 -19.94 10.52
C GLY A 203 4.55 -19.12 10.80
N ILE A 204 4.45 -17.78 10.67
CA ILE A 204 5.54 -16.85 10.99
C ILE A 204 5.20 -16.07 12.25
N GLU A 205 6.09 -16.05 13.24
CA GLU A 205 5.90 -15.33 14.52
C GLU A 205 5.76 -13.82 14.27
N VAL A 206 4.79 -13.19 14.93
CA VAL A 206 4.48 -11.77 14.81
C VAL A 206 4.16 -11.14 16.16
N LYS A 207 4.36 -9.82 16.28
CA LYS A 207 3.94 -9.02 17.44
C LYS A 207 2.52 -8.47 17.26
N PRO A 208 1.71 -8.36 18.33
CA PRO A 208 0.45 -7.61 18.29
C PRO A 208 0.71 -6.09 18.25
N GLY A 209 -0.31 -5.30 17.93
CA GLY A 209 -0.25 -3.84 17.82
C GLY A 209 0.14 -3.33 16.43
N PHE A 210 0.40 -4.24 15.48
CA PHE A 210 0.83 -3.94 14.12
C PHE A 210 -0.17 -4.45 13.08
N LEU A 211 -0.18 -3.81 11.91
CA LEU A 211 -0.88 -4.28 10.71
C LEU A 211 0.13 -4.90 9.74
N TYR A 212 -0.03 -6.16 9.41
CA TYR A 212 0.82 -6.85 8.45
C TYR A 212 0.17 -6.82 7.07
N SER A 213 0.87 -6.28 6.08
CA SER A 213 0.42 -6.27 4.69
C SER A 213 1.00 -7.47 3.97
N ILE A 214 0.20 -8.52 3.80
CA ILE A 214 0.60 -9.77 3.16
C ILE A 214 0.18 -9.77 1.71
N THR A 215 1.13 -9.97 0.79
CA THR A 215 0.82 -10.18 -0.62
C THR A 215 1.32 -11.51 -1.12
N ALA A 216 0.54 -12.12 -2.01
CA ALA A 216 0.90 -13.38 -2.67
C ALA A 216 0.80 -13.22 -4.18
N ARG A 217 1.85 -13.65 -4.89
CA ARG A 217 2.01 -13.52 -6.34
C ARG A 217 2.28 -14.88 -6.96
N TRP A 218 1.55 -15.22 -8.02
CA TRP A 218 1.79 -16.41 -8.83
C TRP A 218 2.38 -16.01 -10.18
N ILE A 219 3.56 -16.55 -10.48
CA ILE A 219 4.40 -16.11 -11.60
C ILE A 219 4.91 -17.34 -12.37
N ASP A 220 4.92 -17.24 -13.70
CA ASP A 220 5.58 -18.20 -14.59
C ASP A 220 7.10 -18.16 -14.39
N ALA A 221 7.73 -19.32 -14.17
CA ALA A 221 9.18 -19.42 -14.08
C ALA A 221 9.86 -19.33 -15.47
N PRO A 222 11.12 -18.84 -15.57
CA PRO A 222 11.98 -18.36 -14.49
C PRO A 222 11.83 -16.85 -14.21
N TYR A 223 12.14 -16.46 -12.98
CA TYR A 223 12.07 -15.11 -12.41
C TYR A 223 12.75 -13.98 -13.22
N ASN A 224 13.65 -14.32 -14.14
CA ASN A 224 14.51 -13.35 -14.82
C ASN A 224 13.86 -12.70 -16.06
N ASP A 225 12.76 -13.26 -16.58
CA ASP A 225 12.11 -12.77 -17.79
C ASP A 225 10.90 -11.89 -17.44
N TRP A 226 11.20 -10.65 -17.04
CA TRP A 226 10.26 -9.62 -16.60
C TRP A 226 9.16 -9.25 -17.62
N TRP A 227 9.33 -9.63 -18.89
CA TRP A 227 8.38 -9.39 -20.00
C TRP A 227 7.43 -10.56 -20.33
N ASN A 228 7.47 -11.68 -19.60
CA ASN A 228 6.44 -12.73 -19.76
C ASN A 228 5.06 -12.09 -19.52
N LYS A 229 4.28 -11.96 -20.60
CA LYS A 229 3.04 -11.16 -20.69
C LYS A 229 2.19 -11.33 -19.43
N MET A 230 1.91 -10.21 -18.75
CA MET A 230 1.23 -10.11 -17.45
C MET A 230 -0.19 -10.73 -17.38
N ARG A 231 -0.72 -11.29 -18.48
CA ARG A 231 -2.00 -12.02 -18.51
C ARG A 231 -1.99 -13.33 -17.70
N ASN A 232 -0.81 -13.85 -17.37
CA ASN A 232 -0.65 -15.08 -16.58
C ASN A 232 -0.14 -14.81 -15.14
N ARG A 233 -0.27 -13.58 -14.63
CA ARG A 233 0.11 -13.23 -13.24
C ARG A 233 -1.13 -13.02 -12.40
N SER A 234 -1.11 -13.50 -11.16
CA SER A 234 -2.21 -13.31 -10.21
C SER A 234 -1.65 -12.74 -8.92
N LEU A 235 -2.33 -11.73 -8.36
CA LEU A 235 -1.96 -11.05 -7.12
C LEU A 235 -3.11 -11.11 -6.13
N ARG A 236 -2.77 -11.33 -4.86
CA ARG A 236 -3.67 -11.17 -3.72
C ARG A 236 -3.00 -10.34 -2.65
N GLN A 237 -3.80 -9.55 -1.95
CA GLN A 237 -3.37 -8.81 -0.78
C GLN A 237 -4.37 -9.04 0.35
N GLN A 238 -3.84 -9.33 1.54
CA GLN A 238 -4.57 -9.33 2.80
C GLN A 238 -3.83 -8.48 3.81
N ASN A 239 -4.58 -7.72 4.60
CA ASN A 239 -4.04 -6.84 5.62
C ASN A 239 -4.60 -7.29 6.96
N ILE A 240 -3.69 -7.70 7.85
CA ILE A 240 -4.03 -8.35 9.12
C ILE A 240 -3.53 -7.47 10.27
N TRP A 241 -4.44 -6.80 10.97
CA TRP A 241 -4.13 -6.09 12.20
C TRP A 241 -4.45 -6.97 13.40
N ILE A 242 -3.54 -7.03 14.38
CA ILE A 242 -3.72 -7.85 15.58
C ILE A 242 -3.72 -6.92 16.80
N SER A 243 -4.74 -7.02 17.65
CA SER A 243 -4.84 -6.21 18.86
C SER A 243 -3.83 -6.63 19.91
N GLY A 244 -3.35 -5.66 20.70
CA GLY A 244 -2.48 -5.90 21.84
C GLY A 244 -1.25 -5.00 21.85
N LYS A 245 -0.42 -5.18 22.88
CA LYS A 245 0.82 -4.43 23.05
C LYS A 245 2.00 -5.27 22.53
N PRO A 246 2.90 -4.70 21.71
CA PRO A 246 4.23 -5.27 21.57
C PRO A 246 4.85 -5.47 22.97
N GLY A 247 5.60 -6.55 23.16
CA GLY A 247 6.04 -7.07 24.47
C GLY A 247 6.93 -6.15 25.32
N ALA A 248 7.55 -6.74 26.35
CA ALA A 248 8.07 -6.14 27.59
C ALA A 248 8.93 -4.86 27.50
N LYS A 249 8.95 -4.12 28.63
CA LYS A 249 9.74 -2.90 28.88
C LYS A 249 11.20 -3.05 28.43
N GLU A 250 11.66 -2.10 27.63
CA GLU A 250 13.02 -2.01 27.13
C GLU A 250 13.98 -1.45 28.20
N ASP A 251 15.21 -1.96 28.25
CA ASP A 251 16.30 -1.37 29.03
C ASP A 251 16.92 -0.20 28.25
N THR A 252 16.30 0.97 28.38
CA THR A 252 16.67 2.20 27.67
C THR A 252 16.52 3.42 28.57
N LYS A 253 17.39 4.42 28.37
CA LYS A 253 17.31 5.74 29.00
C LYS A 253 16.26 6.64 28.35
N LEU A 254 15.74 6.24 27.20
CA LEU A 254 14.74 6.98 26.44
C LEU A 254 13.36 6.39 26.69
N THR A 255 12.33 7.20 26.55
CA THR A 255 10.94 6.73 26.59
C THR A 255 10.45 6.52 25.17
N ARG A 256 10.07 5.29 24.82
CA ARG A 256 9.45 4.97 23.53
C ARG A 256 8.07 5.63 23.43
N VAL A 257 7.80 6.27 22.30
CA VAL A 257 6.46 6.72 21.92
C VAL A 257 5.79 5.56 21.21
N GLU A 258 4.99 4.81 21.95
CA GLU A 258 4.32 3.61 21.44
C GLU A 258 3.17 3.93 20.48
N ILE A 259 2.84 2.96 19.61
CA ILE A 259 1.51 2.92 18.99
C ILE A 259 0.49 2.78 20.14
N PRO A 260 -0.44 3.73 20.30
CA PRO A 260 -1.26 3.79 21.49
C PRO A 260 -2.31 2.67 21.50
N GLN A 261 -2.68 2.20 22.70
CA GLN A 261 -3.64 1.10 22.84
C GLN A 261 -5.04 1.39 22.29
N TRP A 262 -5.41 2.67 22.20
CA TRP A 262 -6.70 3.08 21.63
C TRP A 262 -6.70 3.00 20.09
N PHE A 263 -5.52 2.93 19.45
CA PHE A 263 -5.44 2.87 18.00
C PHE A 263 -5.79 1.46 17.50
N SER A 264 -6.74 1.43 16.59
CA SER A 264 -7.02 0.30 15.70
C SER A 264 -7.44 0.88 14.36
N PRO A 265 -6.98 0.31 13.23
CA PRO A 265 -7.47 0.76 11.94
C PRO A 265 -8.97 0.43 11.81
N SER A 266 -9.65 1.10 10.89
CA SER A 266 -11.09 0.93 10.69
C SER A 266 -11.45 -0.52 10.38
N ARG A 267 -12.53 -1.01 11.00
CA ARG A 267 -13.12 -2.30 10.63
C ARG A 267 -13.91 -2.22 9.33
N THR A 268 -14.19 -1.00 8.87
CA THR A 268 -14.87 -0.73 7.61
C THR A 268 -13.86 -0.22 6.59
N ILE A 269 -14.32 -0.01 5.36
CA ILE A 269 -13.49 0.47 4.27
C ILE A 269 -13.28 1.98 4.30
N ASN A 270 -14.15 2.70 5.01
CA ASN A 270 -13.95 4.11 5.33
C ASN A 270 -12.92 4.22 6.45
N VAL A 271 -12.08 5.25 6.36
CA VAL A 271 -11.18 5.60 7.46
C VAL A 271 -11.98 6.14 8.64
N ASP A 272 -11.55 5.84 9.85
CA ASP A 272 -12.21 6.31 11.07
C ASP A 272 -11.36 7.35 11.83
N PHE A 273 -10.16 7.68 11.33
CA PHE A 273 -9.26 8.56 12.05
C PHE A 273 -9.90 9.92 12.32
N ASP A 274 -10.69 10.45 11.36
CA ASP A 274 -11.34 11.75 11.41
C ASP A 274 -12.44 11.88 12.48
N THR A 275 -12.81 10.79 13.15
CA THR A 275 -13.83 10.81 14.20
C THR A 275 -13.33 10.15 15.47
N LYS A 276 -12.59 9.04 15.37
CA LYS A 276 -12.16 8.24 16.51
C LYS A 276 -10.82 8.66 17.12
N PHE A 277 -9.94 9.30 16.36
CA PHE A 277 -8.66 9.71 16.93
C PHE A 277 -8.86 10.84 17.95
N PRO A 278 -8.03 10.90 19.01
CA PRO A 278 -8.01 12.03 19.93
C PRO A 278 -7.81 13.35 19.18
N GLU A 279 -8.45 14.41 19.67
CA GLU A 279 -8.30 15.73 19.09
C GLU A 279 -6.97 16.37 19.50
N PHE A 280 -6.27 16.99 18.56
CA PHE A 280 -5.08 17.79 18.76
C PHE A 280 -4.89 18.80 17.63
N GLU A 281 -4.28 19.94 17.96
CA GLU A 281 -3.91 20.96 16.98
C GLU A 281 -2.77 20.48 16.08
N PRO A 282 -2.73 20.91 14.80
CA PRO A 282 -1.62 20.66 13.91
C PRO A 282 -0.26 21.03 14.52
N ILE A 283 0.78 20.30 14.14
CA ILE A 283 2.14 20.54 14.63
C ILE A 283 2.63 21.89 14.09
N LYS A 284 3.13 22.75 14.97
CA LYS A 284 3.53 24.11 14.61
C LYS A 284 4.58 24.11 13.50
N GLY A 285 4.30 24.85 12.43
CA GLY A 285 5.22 25.04 11.29
C GLY A 285 5.34 23.84 10.35
N LYS A 286 4.56 22.77 10.55
CA LYS A 286 4.45 21.64 9.63
C LYS A 286 3.28 21.84 8.65
N MET A 287 3.36 21.16 7.52
CA MET A 287 2.40 21.15 6.43
C MET A 287 1.88 19.73 6.24
N VAL A 288 0.70 19.46 6.78
CA VAL A 288 -0.03 18.20 6.61
C VAL A 288 -1.18 18.42 5.65
N MET A 289 -1.09 17.84 4.46
CA MET A 289 -2.05 17.98 3.36
C MET A 289 -2.62 16.61 2.99
N GLN A 290 -3.94 16.51 2.90
CA GLN A 290 -4.60 15.27 2.46
C GLN A 290 -6.00 15.53 1.91
N TYR A 291 -6.63 14.50 1.34
CA TYR A 291 -8.00 14.61 0.87
C TYR A 291 -8.97 14.41 2.03
N ARG A 292 -10.15 15.02 1.93
CA ARG A 292 -11.29 14.64 2.76
C ARG A 292 -11.80 13.31 2.23
N LEU A 293 -11.84 12.29 3.08
CA LEU A 293 -12.22 10.94 2.68
C LEU A 293 -13.67 10.60 3.03
N ASN A 294 -14.24 11.24 4.05
CA ASN A 294 -15.62 11.04 4.46
C ASN A 294 -16.46 12.30 4.22
N ASP A 295 -17.48 12.20 3.37
CA ASP A 295 -18.32 13.33 2.97
C ASP A 295 -19.34 13.76 4.05
N TYR A 296 -19.59 12.88 5.03
CA TYR A 296 -20.49 13.07 6.16
C TYR A 296 -19.79 13.67 7.39
N VAL A 297 -18.45 13.70 7.40
CA VAL A 297 -17.64 14.22 8.52
C VAL A 297 -17.25 15.68 8.26
N PRO A 298 -17.57 16.65 9.14
CA PRO A 298 -17.18 18.05 8.95
C PRO A 298 -15.67 18.23 8.76
N THR A 299 -15.27 19.20 7.95
CA THR A 299 -13.85 19.53 7.69
C THR A 299 -13.09 19.88 8.97
N GLU A 300 -13.77 20.48 9.94
CA GLU A 300 -13.19 20.82 11.25
C GLU A 300 -12.66 19.60 12.01
N ASN A 301 -13.28 18.43 11.86
CA ASN A 301 -12.81 17.23 12.54
C ASN A 301 -11.39 16.84 12.10
N TYR A 302 -11.10 16.93 10.80
CA TYR A 302 -9.80 16.65 10.21
C TYR A 302 -8.74 17.60 10.78
N TYR A 303 -9.08 18.89 10.86
CA TYR A 303 -8.21 19.91 11.43
C TYR A 303 -7.88 19.68 12.90
N LYS A 304 -8.87 19.23 13.66
CA LYS A 304 -8.70 18.80 15.05
C LYS A 304 -7.93 17.49 15.20
N ARG A 305 -7.42 16.89 14.13
CA ARG A 305 -6.62 15.66 14.14
C ARG A 305 -5.30 15.85 13.40
N GLY A 306 -4.77 17.07 13.48
CA GLY A 306 -3.43 17.41 13.04
C GLY A 306 -3.30 17.82 11.58
N ILE A 307 -4.38 17.86 10.81
CA ILE A 307 -4.34 18.23 9.39
C ILE A 307 -4.30 19.76 9.25
N ASN A 308 -3.42 20.27 8.40
CA ASN A 308 -3.33 21.71 8.13
C ASN A 308 -4.25 22.10 6.97
N TYR A 309 -4.21 21.31 5.90
CA TYR A 309 -4.84 21.64 4.63
C TYR A 309 -5.64 20.46 4.06
N LEU A 310 -6.85 20.73 3.56
CA LEU A 310 -7.71 19.75 2.90
C LEU A 310 -7.93 20.10 1.43
N SER A 311 -8.16 19.09 0.59
CA SER A 311 -8.66 19.32 -0.77
C SER A 311 -10.03 20.03 -0.70
N GLY A 312 -10.24 21.00 -1.59
CA GLY A 312 -11.39 21.92 -1.55
C GLY A 312 -12.77 21.25 -1.47
N GLY A 313 -13.70 21.90 -0.75
CA GLY A 313 -15.10 21.51 -0.57
C GLY A 313 -15.93 22.71 -0.13
N LYS A 314 -17.27 22.60 -0.14
CA LYS A 314 -18.19 23.74 0.14
C LYS A 314 -17.92 24.46 1.47
N ASP A 315 -17.43 23.72 2.47
CA ASP A 315 -17.27 24.21 3.84
C ASP A 315 -15.79 24.39 4.25
N THR A 316 -14.86 24.31 3.29
CA THR A 316 -13.43 24.49 3.59
C THR A 316 -13.03 25.95 3.36
N PRO A 317 -12.45 26.67 4.32
CA PRO A 317 -11.92 28.01 4.08
C PRO A 317 -10.72 27.95 3.12
N ALA A 318 -10.65 28.83 2.11
CA ALA A 318 -9.55 28.83 1.12
C ALA A 318 -8.14 28.82 1.74
N PRO A 319 -7.82 29.59 2.81
CA PRO A 319 -6.50 29.54 3.45
C PRO A 319 -6.15 28.20 4.11
N ARG A 320 -7.14 27.32 4.34
CA ARG A 320 -6.95 25.96 4.83
C ARG A 320 -7.19 24.90 3.75
N MET A 321 -7.36 25.32 2.50
CA MET A 321 -7.37 24.40 1.38
C MET A 321 -5.94 24.17 0.87
N HIS A 322 -5.68 22.95 0.43
CA HIS A 322 -4.71 22.73 -0.64
C HIS A 322 -5.48 22.58 -1.95
N TYR A 323 -4.87 23.05 -3.04
CA TYR A 323 -5.39 22.87 -4.36
C TYR A 323 -4.30 22.32 -5.27
N THR A 324 -4.56 21.14 -5.80
CA THR A 324 -3.80 20.55 -6.89
C THR A 324 -4.65 20.73 -8.13
N VAL A 325 -4.07 21.35 -9.16
CA VAL A 325 -4.79 21.70 -10.39
C VAL A 325 -5.47 20.45 -10.96
N THR A 326 -6.79 20.53 -11.16
CA THR A 326 -7.52 19.36 -11.67
C THR A 326 -7.09 19.05 -13.10
N PRO A 327 -7.07 17.77 -13.50
CA PRO A 327 -6.95 17.31 -14.88
C PRO A 327 -7.45 18.32 -15.94
N ASN A 328 -8.72 18.68 -15.89
CA ASN A 328 -9.32 19.54 -16.93
C ASN A 328 -9.21 21.05 -16.69
N TYR A 329 -8.22 21.56 -15.94
CA TYR A 329 -8.10 23.02 -15.68
C TYR A 329 -8.03 23.84 -16.97
N PHE A 330 -7.41 23.28 -18.01
CA PHE A 330 -7.41 23.85 -19.35
C PHE A 330 -8.31 23.10 -20.34
N ALA A 331 -9.18 22.19 -19.88
CA ALA A 331 -9.97 21.29 -20.73
C ALA A 331 -9.08 20.53 -21.75
N ASP A 332 -9.49 20.41 -23.02
CA ASP A 332 -8.78 19.64 -24.06
C ASP A 332 -7.49 20.31 -24.60
N ARG A 333 -6.92 21.27 -23.87
CA ARG A 333 -5.79 22.08 -24.35
C ARG A 333 -4.46 21.47 -23.92
N ASP A 334 -3.54 21.35 -24.87
CA ASP A 334 -2.27 20.65 -24.71
C ASP A 334 -1.07 21.59 -24.46
N GLU A 335 0.12 20.99 -24.32
CA GLU A 335 1.39 21.68 -24.11
C GLU A 335 1.64 22.73 -25.20
N LYS A 336 1.26 22.43 -26.45
CA LYS A 336 1.42 23.33 -27.60
C LYS A 336 0.55 24.55 -27.47
N TRP A 337 -0.72 24.38 -27.10
CA TRP A 337 -1.61 25.50 -26.82
C TRP A 337 -1.02 26.39 -25.73
N PHE A 338 -0.61 25.81 -24.60
CA PHE A 338 -0.09 26.59 -23.47
C PHE A 338 1.19 27.36 -23.83
N SER A 339 2.08 26.75 -24.62
CA SER A 339 3.29 27.40 -25.13
C SER A 339 3.00 28.61 -26.03
N SER A 340 1.86 28.64 -26.70
CA SER A 340 1.48 29.72 -27.63
C SER A 340 0.96 30.99 -26.94
N LEU A 341 0.60 30.91 -25.65
CA LEU A 341 -0.03 32.02 -24.94
C LEU A 341 0.94 33.18 -24.70
N SER A 342 0.42 34.40 -24.84
CA SER A 342 1.10 35.62 -24.40
C SER A 342 1.12 35.74 -22.88
N GLN A 343 2.03 36.58 -22.35
CA GLN A 343 2.12 36.82 -20.91
C GLN A 343 0.78 37.32 -20.33
N SER A 344 0.09 38.26 -20.99
CA SER A 344 -1.20 38.77 -20.52
C SER A 344 -2.28 37.68 -20.45
N GLU A 345 -2.29 36.74 -21.40
CA GLU A 345 -3.22 35.62 -21.37
C GLU A 345 -2.92 34.70 -20.19
N VAL A 346 -1.66 34.31 -20.00
CA VAL A 346 -1.24 33.45 -18.88
C VAL A 346 -1.55 34.09 -17.53
N GLU A 347 -1.25 35.38 -17.35
CA GLU A 347 -1.52 36.09 -16.10
C GLU A 347 -3.01 36.21 -15.80
N THR A 348 -3.87 36.19 -16.82
CA THR A 348 -5.33 36.16 -16.65
C THR A 348 -5.79 34.82 -16.07
N TRP A 349 -5.17 33.70 -16.49
CA TRP A 349 -5.44 32.37 -15.96
C TRP A 349 -4.89 32.15 -14.54
N ALA A 350 -4.00 33.01 -14.07
CA ALA A 350 -3.38 32.94 -12.74
C ALA A 350 -4.23 33.59 -11.61
N GLY A 351 -5.48 33.96 -11.89
CA GLY A 351 -6.43 34.53 -10.94
C GLY A 351 -7.03 33.52 -9.95
N VAL A 352 -6.18 32.79 -9.21
CA VAL A 352 -6.62 31.76 -8.26
C VAL A 352 -7.00 32.36 -6.90
N PRO A 353 -7.97 31.76 -6.17
CA PRO A 353 -8.25 32.12 -4.77
C PRO A 353 -7.01 32.03 -3.88
N ASN A 354 -7.04 32.72 -2.73
CA ASN A 354 -5.97 32.66 -1.73
C ASN A 354 -5.97 31.32 -0.98
N PHE A 355 -5.56 30.27 -1.67
CA PHE A 355 -5.40 28.95 -1.09
C PHE A 355 -4.24 28.94 -0.09
N GLY A 356 -4.30 28.04 0.90
CA GLY A 356 -3.18 27.82 1.80
C GLY A 356 -1.98 27.22 1.07
N VAL A 357 -2.25 26.22 0.23
CA VAL A 357 -1.26 25.55 -0.62
C VAL A 357 -1.78 25.42 -2.04
N TYR A 358 -0.94 25.68 -3.03
CA TYR A 358 -1.23 25.48 -4.44
C TYR A 358 -0.10 24.70 -5.10
N ALA A 359 -0.43 23.51 -5.61
CA ALA A 359 0.47 22.66 -6.35
C ALA A 359 0.17 22.81 -7.86
N LEU A 360 1.19 23.23 -8.62
CA LEU A 360 1.09 23.29 -10.08
C LEU A 360 1.04 21.86 -10.64
N ASP A 361 -0.15 21.37 -10.93
CA ASP A 361 -0.41 20.07 -11.56
C ASP A 361 -1.03 20.28 -12.94
N PHE A 362 -0.25 20.85 -13.86
CA PHE A 362 -0.68 20.98 -15.24
C PHE A 362 -0.49 19.64 -15.96
N GLU A 363 -1.54 19.16 -16.63
CA GLU A 363 -1.63 17.88 -17.37
C GLU A 363 -0.64 17.68 -18.51
N PHE A 364 0.43 18.45 -18.59
CA PHE A 364 1.48 18.21 -19.56
C PHE A 364 2.42 17.07 -19.15
N TRP A 365 2.15 16.36 -18.03
CA TRP A 365 2.86 15.17 -17.49
C TRP A 365 4.36 15.14 -17.76
N ASN A 366 5.05 16.28 -17.69
CA ASN A 366 6.45 16.39 -18.06
C ASN A 366 7.27 16.87 -16.88
N GLN A 367 8.24 16.04 -16.47
CA GLN A 367 9.22 16.41 -15.45
C GLN A 367 10.22 17.44 -15.97
N HIS A 368 10.35 17.57 -17.30
CA HIS A 368 11.29 18.49 -17.95
C HIS A 368 10.56 19.36 -18.97
N TYR A 369 10.31 20.62 -18.62
CA TYR A 369 9.57 21.52 -19.48
C TYR A 369 10.43 22.06 -20.63
N ILE A 370 9.82 22.17 -21.81
CA ILE A 370 10.41 22.97 -22.89
C ILE A 370 10.50 24.45 -22.48
N PRO A 371 11.45 25.23 -23.03
CA PRO A 371 11.69 26.61 -22.63
C PRO A 371 10.45 27.50 -22.65
N GLU A 372 9.59 27.35 -23.65
CA GLU A 372 8.37 28.13 -23.83
C GLU A 372 7.38 27.85 -22.70
N VAL A 373 7.07 26.58 -22.42
CA VAL A 373 6.17 26.17 -21.34
C VAL A 373 6.69 26.66 -19.99
N LYS A 374 7.99 26.44 -19.73
CA LYS A 374 8.68 26.93 -18.54
C LYS A 374 8.51 28.43 -18.35
N GLN A 375 8.67 29.23 -19.42
CA GLN A 375 8.48 30.67 -19.35
C GLN A 375 7.05 31.06 -18.95
N ARG A 376 6.03 30.38 -19.51
CA ARG A 376 4.63 30.64 -19.15
C ARG A 376 4.34 30.23 -17.70
N LEU A 377 4.85 29.09 -17.25
CA LEU A 377 4.74 28.67 -15.85
C LEU A 377 5.41 29.68 -14.90
N ILE A 378 6.53 30.28 -15.28
CA ILE A 378 7.18 31.35 -14.51
C ILE A 378 6.27 32.58 -14.41
N TRP A 379 5.68 33.03 -15.52
CA TRP A 379 4.73 34.16 -15.50
C TRP A 379 3.50 33.86 -14.64
N PHE A 380 2.97 32.63 -14.75
CA PHE A 380 1.85 32.14 -13.97
C PHE A 380 2.16 32.17 -12.46
N ALA A 381 3.28 31.57 -12.05
CA ALA A 381 3.73 31.52 -10.67
C ALA A 381 4.02 32.92 -10.10
N LYS A 382 4.69 33.80 -10.85
CA LYS A 382 4.94 35.20 -10.45
C LYS A 382 3.64 35.96 -10.18
N ARG A 383 2.64 35.79 -11.05
CA ARG A 383 1.33 36.42 -10.89
C ARG A 383 0.59 35.90 -9.65
N ILE A 384 0.62 34.59 -9.42
CA ILE A 384 0.06 33.99 -8.20
C ILE A 384 0.71 34.56 -6.94
N ARG A 385 2.05 34.56 -6.86
CA ARG A 385 2.81 35.06 -5.71
C ARG A 385 2.53 36.55 -5.45
N LYS A 386 2.38 37.34 -6.51
CA LYS A 386 2.02 38.77 -6.40
C LYS A 386 0.64 38.97 -5.76
N ASN A 387 -0.34 38.15 -6.14
CA ASN A 387 -1.70 38.27 -5.63
C ASN A 387 -1.88 37.63 -4.25
N ASN A 388 -1.10 36.59 -3.94
CA ASN A 388 -1.22 35.77 -2.75
C ASN A 388 0.17 35.49 -2.13
N PRO A 389 0.79 36.47 -1.46
CA PRO A 389 2.17 36.36 -0.97
C PRO A 389 2.38 35.30 0.11
N ASP A 390 1.33 34.97 0.88
CA ASP A 390 1.38 34.01 1.99
C ASP A 390 1.10 32.56 1.56
N MET A 391 0.69 32.33 0.31
CA MET A 391 0.39 31.00 -0.21
C MET A 391 1.67 30.18 -0.38
N TYR A 392 1.60 28.91 0.04
CA TYR A 392 2.63 27.93 -0.31
C TYR A 392 2.44 27.48 -1.75
N LEU A 393 3.47 27.67 -2.57
CA LEU A 393 3.46 27.36 -3.99
C LEU A 393 4.57 26.33 -4.28
N LEU A 394 4.19 25.25 -4.94
CA LEU A 394 5.10 24.19 -5.40
C LEU A 394 4.75 23.75 -6.82
N ASP A 395 5.74 23.15 -7.47
CA ASP A 395 5.56 22.42 -8.72
C ASP A 395 5.40 20.93 -8.41
N TYR A 396 4.25 20.35 -8.79
CA TYR A 396 3.98 18.95 -8.55
C TYR A 396 4.85 18.05 -9.44
N TRP A 397 4.85 18.28 -10.76
CA TRP A 397 5.58 17.46 -11.72
C TRP A 397 7.04 17.85 -11.85
N GLY A 398 7.33 19.15 -11.76
CA GLY A 398 8.69 19.68 -11.83
C GLY A 398 9.48 19.48 -10.53
N GLY A 399 8.84 19.19 -9.41
CA GLY A 399 9.50 18.76 -8.17
C GLY A 399 10.53 19.76 -7.60
N GLY A 400 11.50 19.22 -6.85
CA GLY A 400 12.65 19.98 -6.35
C GLY A 400 13.79 20.11 -7.37
N ALA A 401 14.75 20.98 -7.06
CA ALA A 401 15.96 21.16 -7.87
C ALA A 401 16.83 19.88 -7.91
N TYR A 402 16.81 19.12 -6.82
CA TYR A 402 17.35 17.77 -6.77
C TYR A 402 16.21 16.76 -6.66
N THR A 403 15.93 16.06 -7.75
CA THR A 403 14.92 15.00 -7.85
C THR A 403 15.35 13.73 -7.12
N ASN A 404 14.38 12.96 -6.63
CA ASN A 404 14.63 11.72 -5.92
C ASN A 404 15.27 10.67 -6.84
N PRO A 405 16.54 10.29 -6.63
CA PRO A 405 17.17 9.30 -7.49
C PRO A 405 16.48 7.95 -7.30
N HIS A 406 16.30 7.23 -8.39
CA HIS A 406 15.82 5.85 -8.30
C HIS A 406 16.97 4.94 -7.84
N ILE A 407 17.17 4.84 -6.53
CA ILE A 407 18.18 3.96 -5.91
C ILE A 407 17.60 2.56 -5.76
N ASN A 408 18.24 1.55 -6.36
CA ASN A 408 18.00 0.14 -6.07
C ASN A 408 19.22 -0.70 -6.49
N THR A 409 19.28 -1.98 -6.09
CA THR A 409 20.41 -2.88 -6.35
C THR A 409 20.44 -3.49 -7.76
N MET A 410 19.46 -3.20 -8.61
CA MET A 410 19.17 -3.95 -9.83
C MET A 410 18.78 -3.02 -10.99
N GLY A 411 19.57 -1.98 -11.22
CA GLY A 411 19.41 -1.02 -12.33
C GLY A 411 19.11 0.42 -11.93
N GLY A 412 19.02 0.70 -10.62
CA GLY A 412 18.97 2.06 -10.07
C GLY A 412 20.37 2.69 -9.94
N LYS A 413 20.40 3.96 -9.50
CA LYS A 413 21.65 4.67 -9.21
C LYS A 413 22.36 4.02 -8.02
N ASN A 414 23.68 3.91 -8.10
CA ASN A 414 24.50 3.38 -7.01
C ASN A 414 24.60 4.43 -5.89
N PRO A 415 24.31 4.09 -4.61
CA PRO A 415 24.47 5.04 -3.50
C PRO A 415 25.84 5.69 -3.42
N LYS A 416 26.92 4.98 -3.81
CA LYS A 416 28.30 5.50 -3.78
C LYS A 416 28.51 6.66 -4.75
N GLU A 417 27.83 6.65 -5.90
CA GLU A 417 27.92 7.73 -6.90
C GLU A 417 27.29 9.02 -6.39
N LEU A 418 26.33 8.92 -5.47
CA LEU A 418 25.58 10.05 -4.93
C LEU A 418 26.23 10.67 -3.67
N MET A 419 27.27 10.03 -3.11
CA MET A 419 27.97 10.57 -1.94
C MET A 419 28.65 11.91 -2.24
N GLY A 420 29.08 12.12 -3.49
CA GLY A 420 29.68 13.36 -3.97
C GLY A 420 28.75 14.58 -3.85
N ASP A 421 27.43 14.37 -3.94
CA ASP A 421 26.42 15.42 -3.93
C ASP A 421 26.40 16.21 -2.60
N TYR A 422 26.87 15.60 -1.51
CA TYR A 422 27.03 16.28 -0.23
C TYR A 422 28.25 17.22 -0.16
N ASN A 423 29.19 17.11 -1.09
CA ASN A 423 30.36 18.00 -1.21
C ASN A 423 30.08 19.12 -2.22
N ASP A 424 29.35 18.82 -3.28
CA ASP A 424 29.05 19.73 -4.39
C ASP A 424 27.54 19.67 -4.75
N PRO A 425 26.66 20.22 -3.89
CA PRO A 425 25.21 20.12 -4.06
C PRO A 425 24.77 20.94 -5.28
N LYS A 426 24.22 20.26 -6.29
CA LYS A 426 23.78 20.87 -7.55
C LYS A 426 22.38 20.42 -7.94
N SER A 427 21.68 21.27 -8.69
CA SER A 427 20.44 20.86 -9.35
C SER A 427 20.72 19.69 -10.29
N ASN A 428 19.91 18.64 -10.21
CA ASN A 428 19.87 17.58 -11.24
C ASN A 428 18.64 17.74 -12.14
N ASN A 429 17.87 18.81 -11.94
CA ASN A 429 16.66 19.13 -12.65
C ASN A 429 16.85 20.41 -13.48
N SER A 430 16.73 20.27 -14.80
CA SER A 430 16.89 21.35 -15.78
C SER A 430 15.81 22.43 -15.65
N ASN A 431 14.68 22.15 -14.99
CA ASN A 431 13.65 23.15 -14.74
C ASN A 431 14.18 24.35 -13.92
N PHE A 432 15.25 24.19 -13.14
CA PHE A 432 15.84 25.28 -12.35
C PHE A 432 16.96 26.06 -13.07
N GLU A 433 17.33 25.67 -14.29
CA GLU A 433 18.30 26.42 -15.10
C GLU A 433 17.68 27.75 -15.57
N PRO A 434 18.41 28.88 -15.58
CA PRO A 434 17.87 30.12 -16.13
C PRO A 434 17.55 30.00 -17.63
N LEU A 435 16.42 30.57 -18.04
CA LEU A 435 16.09 30.78 -19.45
C LEU A 435 17.02 31.85 -20.07
N PRO A 436 17.10 31.96 -21.41
CA PRO A 436 17.93 32.97 -22.08
C PRO A 436 17.63 34.43 -21.68
N ASN A 437 16.40 34.70 -21.21
CA ASN A 437 16.00 36.01 -20.69
C ASN A 437 16.32 36.21 -19.19
N GLY A 438 16.99 35.26 -18.55
CA GLY A 438 17.37 35.27 -17.13
C GLY A 438 16.27 34.80 -16.17
N GLU A 439 15.06 34.49 -16.64
CA GLU A 439 13.99 34.00 -15.77
C GLU A 439 14.22 32.54 -15.34
N SER A 440 13.83 32.20 -14.10
CA SER A 440 14.00 30.86 -13.55
C SER A 440 12.95 30.54 -12.47
N PHE A 441 12.79 29.25 -12.16
CA PHE A 441 12.02 28.78 -11.00
C PHE A 441 12.73 28.93 -9.66
N GLN A 442 14.03 29.26 -9.65
CA GLN A 442 14.87 29.30 -8.44
C GLN A 442 14.23 30.06 -7.27
N ASP A 443 13.53 31.17 -7.53
CA ASP A 443 12.95 32.04 -6.49
C ASP A 443 11.40 32.08 -6.49
N LEU A 444 10.73 31.18 -7.22
CA LEU A 444 9.26 31.21 -7.36
C LEU A 444 8.53 30.33 -6.34
N PHE A 445 9.09 29.16 -6.06
CA PHE A 445 8.51 28.17 -5.16
C PHE A 445 9.07 28.34 -3.75
N ASN A 446 8.18 28.28 -2.76
CA ASN A 446 8.55 28.31 -1.34
C ASN A 446 8.35 26.94 -0.67
N THR A 447 7.99 25.92 -1.46
CA THR A 447 7.78 24.55 -1.03
C THR A 447 8.43 23.61 -2.05
N THR A 448 9.16 22.62 -1.56
CA THR A 448 9.90 21.62 -2.33
C THR A 448 9.31 20.24 -2.03
N PRO A 449 8.54 19.65 -2.97
CA PRO A 449 8.04 18.28 -2.83
C PRO A 449 9.11 17.28 -3.23
N ILE A 450 9.16 16.16 -2.49
CA ILE A 450 9.93 14.97 -2.85
C ILE A 450 8.99 13.79 -2.98
N ASP A 451 8.97 13.22 -4.17
CA ASP A 451 8.16 12.05 -4.49
C ASP A 451 8.61 10.83 -3.70
N VAL A 452 7.67 10.25 -2.95
CA VAL A 452 7.86 9.00 -2.20
C VAL A 452 6.95 7.90 -2.69
N TYR A 453 6.69 7.87 -4.01
CA TYR A 453 5.80 6.90 -4.64
C TYR A 453 6.24 5.46 -4.37
N PRO A 454 5.31 4.60 -3.91
CA PRO A 454 5.55 3.17 -3.87
C PRO A 454 5.89 2.69 -5.29
N LYS A 455 7.02 1.99 -5.39
CA LYS A 455 7.54 1.48 -6.64
C LYS A 455 7.04 0.05 -6.88
N PRO A 456 6.89 -0.39 -8.12
CA PRO A 456 6.49 -1.77 -8.36
C PRO A 456 7.51 -2.78 -7.79
N MET A 457 7.02 -3.86 -7.17
CA MET A 457 7.82 -4.84 -6.41
C MET A 457 8.50 -5.93 -7.27
N PHE A 458 8.80 -5.64 -8.54
CA PHE A 458 9.22 -6.68 -9.50
C PHE A 458 10.65 -7.17 -9.33
N VAL A 459 11.50 -6.35 -8.74
CA VAL A 459 12.93 -6.64 -8.68
C VAL A 459 13.31 -6.82 -7.21
N MET A 460 13.73 -8.04 -6.87
CA MET A 460 14.15 -8.40 -5.52
C MET A 460 15.63 -8.73 -5.52
N ASP A 461 16.31 -8.36 -4.44
CA ASP A 461 17.65 -8.86 -4.15
C ASP A 461 17.60 -10.23 -3.44
N ASP A 462 18.77 -10.83 -3.20
CA ASP A 462 18.89 -12.15 -2.54
C ASP A 462 18.30 -12.21 -1.12
N LYS A 463 18.05 -11.05 -0.49
CA LYS A 463 17.45 -10.93 0.84
C LYS A 463 15.93 -10.63 0.76
N GLY A 464 15.36 -10.59 -0.43
CA GLY A 464 13.94 -10.31 -0.67
C GLY A 464 13.57 -8.83 -0.62
N ASN A 465 14.55 -7.90 -0.62
CA ASN A 465 14.25 -6.46 -0.62
C ASN A 465 13.81 -6.01 -2.02
N THR A 466 12.75 -5.21 -2.05
CA THR A 466 12.20 -4.57 -3.26
C THR A 466 12.63 -3.10 -3.33
N PRO A 467 12.39 -2.37 -4.44
CA PRO A 467 12.71 -0.95 -4.52
C PRO A 467 12.03 -0.10 -3.43
N ASN A 468 10.92 -0.57 -2.84
CA ASN A 468 10.22 0.13 -1.76
C ASN A 468 11.02 0.26 -0.48
N ASN A 469 11.89 -0.71 -0.21
CA ASN A 469 12.81 -0.68 0.94
C ASN A 469 13.80 0.50 0.85
N PHE A 470 14.03 1.05 -0.35
CA PHE A 470 14.96 2.15 -0.59
C PHE A 470 14.28 3.51 -0.60
N VAL A 471 12.96 3.59 -0.82
CA VAL A 471 12.23 4.85 -1.09
C VAL A 471 12.40 5.87 0.04
N LEU A 472 12.23 5.44 1.30
CA LEU A 472 12.32 6.33 2.45
C LEU A 472 13.70 6.99 2.57
N LEU A 473 14.75 6.16 2.53
CA LEU A 473 16.12 6.65 2.67
C LEU A 473 16.56 7.47 1.44
N SER A 474 16.12 7.10 0.25
CA SER A 474 16.35 7.90 -0.98
C SER A 474 15.67 9.27 -0.90
N ALA A 475 14.46 9.34 -0.35
CA ALA A 475 13.76 10.60 -0.14
C ALA A 475 14.46 11.50 0.89
N ILE A 476 14.95 10.91 2.00
CA ILE A 476 15.76 11.62 3.01
C ILE A 476 17.04 12.18 2.38
N HIS A 477 17.72 11.39 1.54
CA HIS A 477 18.91 11.85 0.80
C HIS A 477 18.57 13.07 -0.06
N SER A 478 17.55 12.96 -0.90
CA SER A 478 17.12 14.03 -1.81
C SER A 478 16.76 15.31 -1.08
N LEU A 479 16.07 15.18 0.06
CA LEU A 479 15.76 16.33 0.90
C LEU A 479 17.00 16.97 1.51
N ARG A 480 17.98 16.18 1.96
CA ARG A 480 19.25 16.71 2.47
C ARG A 480 19.98 17.50 1.39
N ILE A 481 20.04 17.02 0.16
CA ILE A 481 20.69 17.75 -0.95
C ILE A 481 19.95 19.03 -1.28
N ASN A 482 18.61 19.02 -1.41
CA ASN A 482 17.86 20.26 -1.66
C ASN A 482 18.05 21.29 -0.54
N LYS A 483 18.16 20.88 0.74
CA LYS A 483 18.48 21.80 1.85
C LYS A 483 19.86 22.47 1.73
N LEU A 484 20.78 21.87 0.97
CA LEU A 484 22.11 22.43 0.71
C LEU A 484 22.14 23.35 -0.53
N ILE A 485 21.11 23.32 -1.38
CA ILE A 485 21.04 24.15 -2.59
C ILE A 485 20.60 25.58 -2.20
N PRO A 486 21.36 26.63 -2.57
CA PRO A 486 21.18 27.99 -2.04
C PRO A 486 19.77 28.59 -2.17
N TYR A 487 19.10 28.35 -3.30
CA TYR A 487 17.76 28.89 -3.59
C TYR A 487 16.62 27.96 -3.13
N GLN A 488 16.94 26.77 -2.62
CA GLN A 488 15.95 25.84 -2.05
C GLN A 488 15.98 25.83 -0.52
N LYS A 489 17.11 26.16 0.11
CA LYS A 489 17.36 25.98 1.56
C LYS A 489 16.31 26.59 2.50
N ASN A 490 15.58 27.61 2.05
CA ASN A 490 14.56 28.32 2.83
C ASN A 490 13.12 27.81 2.56
N ASN A 491 12.96 26.87 1.63
CA ASN A 491 11.66 26.30 1.31
C ASN A 491 11.17 25.40 2.43
N LYS A 492 9.86 25.14 2.41
CA LYS A 492 9.27 24.02 3.13
C LYS A 492 9.54 22.72 2.39
N PHE A 493 10.00 21.70 3.09
CA PHE A 493 10.35 20.41 2.52
C PHE A 493 9.33 19.35 2.87
N ILE A 494 8.61 18.84 1.88
CA ILE A 494 7.51 17.89 2.12
C ILE A 494 7.74 16.57 1.37
N PHE A 495 7.24 15.47 1.94
CA PHE A 495 7.05 14.23 1.20
C PHE A 495 5.74 14.29 0.42
N TYR A 496 5.79 13.97 -0.87
CA TYR A 496 4.60 13.79 -1.68
C TYR A 496 4.37 12.28 -1.84
N GLY A 497 3.41 11.75 -1.09
CA GLY A 497 3.13 10.33 -0.98
C GLY A 497 1.82 9.91 -1.64
N TRP A 498 1.74 8.65 -2.06
CA TRP A 498 0.54 8.01 -2.60
C TRP A 498 0.15 6.86 -1.68
N ASN A 499 -1.15 6.64 -1.46
CA ASN A 499 -1.61 5.54 -0.62
C ASN A 499 -1.54 4.16 -1.29
N ARG A 500 -1.20 4.09 -2.59
CA ARG A 500 -1.12 2.84 -3.35
C ARG A 500 0.03 2.77 -4.33
N TYR A 501 0.32 1.57 -4.81
CA TYR A 501 1.30 1.31 -5.85
C TYR A 501 0.78 1.85 -7.19
N MET A 502 1.61 2.67 -7.85
CA MET A 502 1.30 3.11 -9.23
C MET A 502 1.31 1.89 -10.15
N PRO A 503 0.29 1.73 -11.02
CA PRO A 503 0.24 0.60 -11.92
C PRO A 503 1.26 0.80 -13.04
N LEU A 504 2.01 -0.25 -13.39
CA LEU A 504 2.42 -0.38 -14.78
C LEU A 504 1.21 -0.84 -15.60
N TYR A 505 1.15 -0.49 -16.89
CA TYR A 505 0.01 -0.65 -17.81
C TYR A 505 -0.60 -2.08 -17.91
N HIS A 506 -0.05 -3.08 -17.19
CA HIS A 506 -0.56 -4.45 -17.12
C HIS A 506 -0.50 -5.10 -15.72
N ASP A 507 -0.40 -4.33 -14.63
CA ASP A 507 -0.25 -4.90 -13.29
C ASP A 507 -1.48 -5.72 -12.86
N PRO A 508 -1.30 -6.89 -12.23
CA PRO A 508 -2.42 -7.67 -11.74
C PRO A 508 -3.14 -6.92 -10.62
N ILE A 509 -4.45 -6.88 -10.74
CA ILE A 509 -5.38 -6.25 -9.80
C ILE A 509 -5.60 -7.12 -8.56
N VAL A 510 -5.76 -6.46 -7.41
CA VAL A 510 -6.17 -7.07 -6.15
C VAL A 510 -7.70 -7.08 -6.08
N PRO A 511 -8.35 -8.25 -5.93
CA PRO A 511 -9.78 -8.31 -5.67
C PRO A 511 -10.06 -7.98 -4.20
N TRP A 512 -10.99 -7.06 -3.99
CA TRP A 512 -11.50 -6.67 -2.68
C TRP A 512 -12.94 -7.13 -2.50
N ASN A 513 -13.18 -7.95 -1.47
CA ASN A 513 -14.46 -8.60 -1.24
C ASN A 513 -15.33 -7.80 -0.25
N PHE A 514 -16.48 -7.33 -0.69
CA PHE A 514 -17.46 -6.56 0.08
C PHE A 514 -18.78 -7.33 0.20
N GLN A 515 -19.30 -7.42 1.42
CA GLN A 515 -20.58 -8.07 1.69
C GLN A 515 -21.67 -7.00 1.75
N LEU A 516 -22.56 -7.00 0.76
CA LEU A 516 -23.71 -6.11 0.68
C LEU A 516 -24.89 -6.71 1.43
N THR A 517 -25.67 -5.83 2.06
CA THR A 517 -26.93 -6.19 2.73
C THR A 517 -28.15 -5.91 1.86
N GLU A 518 -28.06 -4.94 0.95
CA GLU A 518 -29.15 -4.61 0.02
C GLU A 518 -28.61 -4.06 -1.33
N PRO A 519 -28.76 -4.80 -2.44
CA PRO A 519 -29.15 -6.22 -2.48
C PRO A 519 -28.14 -7.09 -1.74
N LYS A 520 -28.59 -8.19 -1.12
CA LYS A 520 -27.70 -9.09 -0.37
C LYS A 520 -26.78 -9.85 -1.33
N GLY A 521 -25.48 -9.87 -1.07
CA GLY A 521 -24.51 -10.62 -1.88
C GLY A 521 -23.08 -10.12 -1.72
N GLU A 522 -22.17 -10.68 -2.50
CA GLU A 522 -20.76 -10.30 -2.51
C GLU A 522 -20.44 -9.46 -3.75
N LEU A 523 -20.00 -8.23 -3.53
CA LEU A 523 -19.38 -7.37 -4.54
C LEU A 523 -17.86 -7.52 -4.47
N VAL A 524 -17.21 -7.76 -5.59
CA VAL A 524 -15.75 -7.78 -5.69
C VAL A 524 -15.29 -6.59 -6.52
N MET A 525 -14.56 -5.66 -5.91
CA MET A 525 -13.97 -4.53 -6.63
C MET A 525 -12.50 -4.82 -6.87
N ASN A 526 -12.07 -4.67 -8.12
CA ASN A 526 -10.65 -4.80 -8.45
C ASN A 526 -9.94 -3.48 -8.23
N GLN A 527 -8.75 -3.51 -7.64
CA GLN A 527 -7.97 -2.32 -7.29
C GLN A 527 -6.47 -2.59 -7.38
N LEU A 528 -5.68 -1.54 -7.24
CA LEU A 528 -4.23 -1.66 -7.09
C LEU A 528 -3.86 -2.09 -5.67
N GLU A 529 -2.66 -2.63 -5.54
CA GLU A 529 -2.06 -2.95 -4.26
C GLU A 529 -1.84 -1.66 -3.44
N MET A 530 -2.12 -1.70 -2.14
CA MET A 530 -1.84 -0.56 -1.25
C MET A 530 -0.44 -0.65 -0.66
N MET A 531 0.14 0.50 -0.31
CA MET A 531 1.41 0.54 0.42
C MET A 531 1.30 -0.11 1.81
N PRO A 532 2.37 -0.78 2.29
CA PRO A 532 2.39 -1.33 3.64
C PRO A 532 2.19 -0.28 4.74
N ALA A 533 1.55 -0.69 5.84
CA ALA A 533 1.31 0.19 6.99
C ALA A 533 2.61 0.69 7.65
N SER A 534 3.63 -0.17 7.74
CA SER A 534 4.97 0.18 8.24
C SER A 534 5.62 1.28 7.40
N GLN A 535 5.48 1.23 6.08
CA GLN A 535 5.96 2.27 5.17
C GLN A 535 5.15 3.56 5.32
N ALA A 536 3.82 3.49 5.40
CA ALA A 536 2.97 4.67 5.62
C ALA A 536 3.32 5.42 6.91
N LEU A 537 3.47 4.68 8.03
CA LEU A 537 3.88 5.27 9.31
C LEU A 537 5.30 5.86 9.23
N SER A 538 6.23 5.17 8.54
CA SER A 538 7.59 5.67 8.34
C SER A 538 7.60 6.99 7.57
N MET A 539 6.91 7.06 6.43
CA MET A 539 6.83 8.28 5.64
C MET A 539 6.24 9.42 6.45
N SER A 540 5.17 9.17 7.21
CA SER A 540 4.57 10.18 8.10
C SER A 540 5.58 10.68 9.16
N LEU A 541 6.14 9.80 9.98
CA LEU A 541 7.05 10.19 11.07
C LEU A 541 8.31 10.90 10.56
N PHE A 542 8.97 10.36 9.53
CA PHE A 542 10.19 10.96 8.99
C PHE A 542 9.91 12.33 8.35
N SER A 543 8.79 12.48 7.64
CA SER A 543 8.38 13.75 7.06
C SER A 543 8.11 14.85 8.11
N LEU A 544 7.53 14.48 9.26
CA LEU A 544 7.18 15.42 10.31
C LEU A 544 8.36 15.73 11.25
N ILE A 545 9.18 14.74 11.57
CA ILE A 545 10.26 14.88 12.55
C ILE A 545 11.50 15.53 11.93
N LEU A 546 11.89 15.11 10.72
CA LEU A 546 13.11 15.60 10.07
C LEU A 546 12.88 16.78 9.11
N PHE A 547 11.63 16.96 8.68
CA PHE A 547 11.27 17.89 7.60
C PHE A 547 10.01 18.69 7.95
N ASP A 548 9.32 19.23 6.94
CA ASP A 548 8.22 20.17 7.13
C ASP A 548 6.84 19.54 6.95
N GLY A 549 6.72 18.24 6.67
CA GLY A 549 5.44 17.52 6.58
C GLY A 549 5.24 16.78 5.28
N TYR A 550 3.98 16.53 4.90
CA TYR A 550 3.64 15.70 3.75
C TYR A 550 2.37 16.15 3.04
N TYR A 551 2.29 15.79 1.76
CA TYR A 551 1.06 15.71 0.98
C TYR A 551 0.75 14.24 0.70
N LEU A 552 -0.42 13.78 1.12
CA LEU A 552 -0.93 12.46 0.79
C LEU A 552 -1.95 12.57 -0.33
N TRP A 553 -1.61 12.00 -1.48
CA TRP A 553 -2.49 11.88 -2.63
C TRP A 553 -3.35 10.61 -2.52
N HIS A 554 -4.61 10.72 -2.96
CA HIS A 554 -5.57 9.63 -2.96
C HIS A 554 -6.30 9.58 -4.31
N ASP A 555 -6.60 8.37 -4.77
CA ASP A 555 -7.32 8.14 -6.02
C ASP A 555 -8.84 8.30 -5.94
N SER A 556 -9.37 8.43 -4.73
CA SER A 556 -10.80 8.51 -4.47
C SER A 556 -11.14 9.79 -3.72
N GLY A 557 -12.24 10.42 -4.15
CA GLY A 557 -12.83 11.53 -3.44
C GLY A 557 -13.63 11.10 -2.20
N PRO A 558 -14.29 12.05 -1.52
CA PRO A 558 -15.10 11.78 -0.35
C PRO A 558 -16.16 10.70 -0.61
N SER A 559 -16.21 9.69 0.26
CA SER A 559 -17.12 8.55 0.19
C SER A 559 -18.19 8.56 1.27
N SER A 560 -19.24 7.76 1.02
CA SER A 560 -20.38 7.54 1.92
C SER A 560 -20.06 6.51 3.02
N ASN A 561 -20.72 6.63 4.18
CA ASN A 561 -20.69 5.61 5.24
C ASN A 561 -21.76 4.52 5.10
N ASP A 562 -22.66 4.62 4.12
CA ASP A 562 -23.63 3.56 3.87
C ASP A 562 -22.89 2.30 3.35
N PRO A 563 -22.96 1.17 4.08
CA PRO A 563 -22.23 -0.05 3.73
C PRO A 563 -22.67 -0.65 2.40
N ASN A 564 -23.78 -0.20 1.82
CA ASN A 564 -24.24 -0.64 0.51
C ASN A 564 -23.90 0.33 -0.61
N ALA A 565 -23.33 1.51 -0.32
CA ALA A 565 -23.24 2.69 -1.19
C ALA A 565 -22.39 2.56 -2.46
N TYR A 566 -22.11 1.37 -2.98
CA TYR A 566 -21.28 1.21 -4.17
C TYR A 566 -22.03 1.59 -5.45
N ASN A 567 -21.33 2.25 -6.36
CA ASN A 567 -21.69 2.37 -7.76
C ASN A 567 -20.88 1.36 -8.56
N VAL A 568 -21.52 0.68 -9.50
CA VAL A 568 -20.94 -0.45 -10.24
C VAL A 568 -21.18 -0.35 -11.75
N GLY A 569 -21.61 0.81 -12.24
CA GLY A 569 -21.79 1.10 -13.68
C GLY A 569 -20.50 0.97 -14.51
N ALA A 570 -20.62 1.12 -15.83
CA ALA A 570 -19.48 1.04 -16.76
C ALA A 570 -18.37 2.05 -16.43
N ASP A 571 -18.73 3.17 -15.81
CA ASP A 571 -17.81 4.26 -15.44
C ASP A 571 -17.30 4.16 -13.99
N ALA A 572 -17.69 3.13 -13.22
CA ALA A 572 -17.49 3.13 -11.77
C ALA A 572 -16.08 2.72 -11.31
N SER A 573 -15.45 1.72 -11.92
CA SER A 573 -14.07 1.35 -11.59
C SER A 573 -13.28 1.14 -12.88
N PRO A 574 -12.13 1.84 -13.07
CA PRO A 574 -11.29 1.61 -14.24
C PRO A 574 -10.68 0.19 -14.25
N TRP A 575 -10.74 -0.54 -13.13
CA TRP A 575 -10.20 -1.90 -12.98
C TRP A 575 -11.28 -3.00 -13.00
N GLY A 576 -12.56 -2.62 -13.11
CA GLY A 576 -13.68 -3.56 -13.16
C GLY A 576 -14.18 -4.06 -11.79
N ASN A 577 -15.25 -4.86 -11.83
CA ASN A 577 -15.88 -5.48 -10.66
C ASN A 577 -16.65 -6.75 -11.03
N GLU A 578 -16.94 -7.58 -10.03
CA GLU A 578 -17.75 -8.79 -10.13
C GLU A 578 -18.87 -8.77 -9.08
N TRP A 579 -20.04 -9.31 -9.41
CA TRP A 579 -21.18 -9.36 -8.51
C TRP A 579 -21.70 -10.78 -8.35
N TYR A 580 -21.86 -11.21 -7.11
CA TYR A 580 -22.34 -12.53 -6.72
C TYR A 580 -23.54 -12.36 -5.77
N PRO A 581 -24.77 -12.32 -6.31
CA PRO A 581 -25.96 -12.11 -5.49
C PRO A 581 -26.21 -13.31 -4.57
N ALA A 582 -26.67 -13.04 -3.34
CA ALA A 582 -26.92 -14.10 -2.37
C ALA A 582 -28.07 -15.02 -2.79
N ASP A 583 -29.02 -14.54 -3.59
CA ASP A 583 -30.13 -15.31 -4.16
C ASP A 583 -29.79 -15.96 -5.51
N GLY A 584 -28.57 -15.74 -6.03
CA GLY A 584 -28.11 -16.23 -7.34
C GLY A 584 -28.75 -15.53 -8.55
N LYS A 585 -29.65 -14.55 -8.35
CA LYS A 585 -30.53 -14.01 -9.40
C LYS A 585 -30.53 -12.50 -9.49
N THR A 586 -30.38 -11.80 -8.37
CA THR A 586 -30.47 -10.34 -8.33
C THR A 586 -29.40 -9.71 -9.24
N PRO A 587 -29.79 -8.92 -10.25
CA PRO A 587 -28.82 -8.40 -11.20
C PRO A 587 -27.98 -7.28 -10.58
N LYS A 588 -26.76 -7.12 -11.09
CA LYS A 588 -25.81 -6.07 -10.71
C LYS A 588 -26.41 -4.66 -10.80
N THR A 589 -27.37 -4.46 -11.70
CA THR A 589 -28.08 -3.17 -11.87
C THR A 589 -28.85 -2.73 -10.64
N GLU A 590 -29.19 -3.62 -9.70
CA GLU A 590 -29.90 -3.24 -8.47
C GLU A 590 -28.98 -2.60 -7.42
N ILE A 591 -27.66 -2.73 -7.57
CA ILE A 591 -26.69 -2.12 -6.66
C ILE A 591 -26.76 -0.59 -6.86
N GLY A 592 -27.13 0.12 -5.80
CA GLY A 592 -27.11 1.58 -5.78
C GLY A 592 -28.28 2.33 -6.41
N LYS A 593 -29.39 1.64 -6.68
CA LYS A 593 -30.61 2.28 -7.21
C LYS A 593 -31.39 3.18 -6.23
N LYS A 594 -31.12 3.13 -4.92
CA LYS A 594 -31.69 4.10 -3.96
C LYS A 594 -30.92 5.42 -4.08
N PRO A 595 -31.57 6.60 -4.11
CA PRO A 595 -30.87 7.87 -4.27
C PRO A 595 -29.82 8.05 -3.17
N ARG A 596 -28.55 7.96 -3.54
CA ARG A 596 -27.39 8.14 -2.68
C ARG A 596 -26.73 9.47 -2.99
N LYS A 597 -26.25 10.16 -1.95
CA LYS A 597 -25.51 11.43 -2.13
C LYS A 597 -24.10 11.21 -2.69
N ARG A 598 -23.44 10.10 -2.31
CA ARG A 598 -22.08 9.69 -2.71
C ARG A 598 -21.92 8.17 -2.65
N ASP A 599 -20.87 7.68 -3.30
CA ASP A 599 -20.54 6.27 -3.37
C ASP A 599 -19.65 5.82 -2.19
N ALA A 600 -19.71 4.55 -1.81
CA ALA A 600 -18.77 3.90 -0.90
C ALA A 600 -17.39 3.75 -1.58
N PRO A 601 -16.28 3.74 -0.82
CA PRO A 601 -14.96 3.60 -1.42
C PRO A 601 -14.78 2.20 -2.02
N TYR A 602 -13.86 2.07 -2.98
CA TYR A 602 -13.62 0.79 -3.68
C TYR A 602 -12.58 -0.11 -3.00
N TYR A 603 -11.92 0.36 -1.95
CA TYR A 603 -10.94 -0.37 -1.14
C TYR A 603 -10.87 0.21 0.28
N TRP A 604 -10.14 -0.47 1.17
CA TRP A 604 -9.88 0.00 2.52
C TRP A 604 -8.63 0.89 2.57
N ASP A 605 -8.81 2.20 2.69
CA ASP A 605 -7.69 3.17 2.72
C ASP A 605 -7.00 3.25 4.11
N TYR A 606 -6.57 2.12 4.66
CA TYR A 606 -5.84 2.10 5.94
C TYR A 606 -4.54 2.92 5.93
N PRO A 607 -3.77 3.07 4.82
CA PRO A 607 -2.51 3.83 4.87
C PRO A 607 -2.70 5.24 5.45
N THR A 608 -3.82 5.88 5.13
CA THR A 608 -4.19 7.19 5.67
C THR A 608 -4.32 7.20 7.20
N GLU A 609 -4.85 6.14 7.81
CA GLU A 609 -4.93 6.04 9.27
C GLU A 609 -3.54 5.93 9.91
N PHE A 610 -2.56 5.34 9.22
CA PHE A 610 -1.17 5.29 9.67
C PHE A 610 -0.42 6.61 9.46
N TYR A 611 -0.78 7.39 8.43
CA TYR A 611 -0.31 8.78 8.32
C TYR A 611 -0.82 9.64 9.46
N SER A 612 -2.12 9.55 9.77
CA SER A 612 -2.75 10.22 10.91
C SER A 612 -2.18 9.75 12.25
N LEU A 613 -1.84 8.46 12.38
CA LEU A 613 -1.16 7.94 13.57
C LEU A 613 0.22 8.59 13.73
N GLY A 614 0.98 8.72 12.64
CA GLY A 614 2.24 9.43 12.63
C GLY A 614 2.10 10.90 13.05
N ASN A 615 1.02 11.59 12.65
CA ASN A 615 0.71 12.95 13.15
C ASN A 615 0.55 12.97 14.67
N TRP A 616 -0.25 12.06 15.21
CA TRP A 616 -0.49 11.98 16.66
C TRP A 616 0.79 11.66 17.43
N MET A 617 1.60 10.72 16.92
CA MET A 617 2.88 10.33 17.53
C MET A 617 3.91 11.47 17.48
N ALA A 618 4.04 12.15 16.34
CA ALA A 618 4.92 13.31 16.20
C ALA A 618 4.47 14.49 17.08
N LYS A 619 3.16 14.66 17.31
CA LYS A 619 2.63 15.65 18.25
C LYS A 619 3.11 15.42 19.68
N GLN A 620 3.33 14.17 20.10
CA GLN A 620 3.85 13.85 21.44
C GLN A 620 5.28 14.34 21.69
N VAL A 621 5.97 14.79 20.65
CA VAL A 621 7.35 15.26 20.71
C VAL A 621 7.52 16.65 20.07
N GLU A 622 6.40 17.39 19.88
CA GLU A 622 6.38 18.73 19.31
C GLU A 622 7.33 19.70 20.03
N ASP A 623 7.45 19.57 21.35
CA ASP A 623 8.28 20.41 22.21
C ASP A 623 9.74 20.43 21.76
N VAL A 624 10.23 19.31 21.20
CA VAL A 624 11.61 19.14 20.73
C VAL A 624 11.73 19.39 19.22
N ILE A 625 10.83 18.85 18.41
CA ILE A 625 10.96 18.89 16.94
C ILE A 625 10.72 20.29 16.36
N VAL A 626 10.01 21.16 17.08
CA VAL A 626 9.81 22.56 16.67
C VAL A 626 10.99 23.40 17.18
N GLY A 627 11.87 23.77 16.25
CA GLY A 627 13.06 24.59 16.52
C GLY A 627 14.26 23.79 17.05
N GLY A 628 14.20 22.46 17.05
CA GLY A 628 15.34 21.59 17.34
C GLY A 628 16.29 21.42 16.15
N THR A 629 17.49 20.92 16.43
CA THR A 629 18.54 20.65 15.44
C THR A 629 18.63 19.17 15.14
N ASN A 630 18.72 18.82 13.86
CA ASN A 630 18.86 17.44 13.38
C ASN A 630 20.32 16.97 13.37
N GLN A 631 20.55 15.75 13.85
CA GLN A 631 21.82 15.05 13.72
C GLN A 631 21.61 13.52 13.69
N ASP A 632 22.45 12.83 12.93
CA ASP A 632 22.49 11.36 12.93
C ASP A 632 23.27 10.86 14.16
N LEU A 633 22.90 9.69 14.69
CA LEU A 633 23.53 9.12 15.88
C LEU A 633 24.54 8.03 15.52
N ALA A 634 25.59 7.91 16.34
CA ALA A 634 26.49 6.76 16.25
C ALA A 634 25.79 5.51 16.77
N ILE A 635 25.95 4.40 16.04
CA ILE A 635 25.32 3.11 16.36
C ILE A 635 26.37 2.02 16.50
N GLN A 636 26.11 1.03 17.36
CA GLN A 636 26.96 -0.15 17.47
C GLN A 636 26.47 -1.23 16.50
N LEU A 637 27.32 -1.63 15.56
CA LEU A 637 27.10 -2.70 14.59
C LEU A 637 28.22 -3.73 14.72
N ASP A 638 27.86 -5.01 14.92
CA ASP A 638 28.81 -6.12 15.08
C ASP A 638 29.93 -5.83 16.09
N GLY A 639 29.57 -5.20 17.22
CA GLY A 639 30.48 -4.81 18.29
C GLY A 639 31.24 -3.50 18.07
N ASN A 640 31.22 -2.94 16.85
CA ASN A 640 31.96 -1.74 16.49
C ASN A 640 31.07 -0.50 16.45
N TRP A 641 31.59 0.63 16.93
CA TRP A 641 30.92 1.92 16.83
C TRP A 641 31.08 2.51 15.43
N VAL A 642 29.96 2.70 14.74
CA VAL A 642 29.90 3.40 13.45
C VAL A 642 29.54 4.86 13.71
N GLN A 643 30.46 5.77 13.41
CA GLN A 643 30.24 7.21 13.56
C GLN A 643 29.41 7.75 12.40
N PRO A 644 28.46 8.67 12.67
CA PRO A 644 27.62 9.26 11.65
C PRO A 644 28.44 10.11 10.68
N LYS A 645 28.07 10.08 9.40
CA LYS A 645 28.60 10.96 8.36
C LYS A 645 27.47 11.77 7.72
N LYS A 646 27.78 12.84 6.99
CA LYS A 646 26.74 13.64 6.31
C LYS A 646 25.93 12.81 5.29
N GLU A 647 26.60 11.87 4.65
CA GLU A 647 26.05 10.89 3.71
C GLU A 647 25.52 9.61 4.39
N GLN A 648 25.29 9.60 5.71
CA GLN A 648 24.90 8.40 6.49
C GLN A 648 23.69 7.67 5.89
N VAL A 649 22.72 8.40 5.33
CA VAL A 649 21.55 7.79 4.69
C VAL A 649 21.91 6.93 3.48
N LEU A 650 22.87 7.36 2.65
CA LEU A 650 23.37 6.57 1.52
C LEU A 650 24.21 5.40 1.99
N LEU A 651 24.97 5.57 3.07
CA LEU A 651 25.74 4.48 3.69
C LEU A 651 24.83 3.40 4.27
N ALA A 652 23.72 3.80 4.92
CA ALA A 652 22.71 2.88 5.41
C ALA A 652 22.08 2.07 4.26
N ILE A 653 21.82 2.72 3.12
CA ILE A 653 21.36 2.03 1.91
C ILE A 653 22.42 1.06 1.36
N ASP A 654 23.65 1.54 1.12
CA ASP A 654 24.74 0.76 0.51
C ASP A 654 25.05 -0.51 1.31
N LYS A 655 25.05 -0.38 2.64
CA LYS A 655 25.39 -1.46 3.55
C LYS A 655 24.17 -2.25 4.06
N LYS A 656 22.96 -1.79 3.75
CA LYS A 656 21.69 -2.33 4.28
C LYS A 656 21.69 -2.37 5.80
N GLU A 657 22.01 -1.23 6.40
CA GLU A 657 22.13 -1.01 7.84
C GLU A 657 20.95 -0.17 8.37
N PRO A 658 20.66 -0.21 9.68
CA PRO A 658 19.68 0.67 10.30
C PRO A 658 20.05 2.14 10.10
N PHE A 659 19.04 2.97 9.90
CA PHE A 659 19.19 4.41 9.90
C PHE A 659 18.61 4.99 11.20
N VAL A 660 19.46 5.67 11.98
CA VAL A 660 19.08 6.26 13.27
C VAL A 660 19.50 7.72 13.32
N THR A 661 18.54 8.57 13.65
CA THR A 661 18.72 10.02 13.68
C THR A 661 18.03 10.64 14.88
N SER A 662 18.29 11.92 15.15
CA SER A 662 17.77 12.61 16.31
C SER A 662 17.51 14.09 16.08
N ILE A 663 16.59 14.65 16.86
CA ILE A 663 16.39 16.09 16.99
C ILE A 663 16.69 16.48 18.44
N VAL A 664 17.50 17.52 18.62
CA VAL A 664 17.90 18.04 19.94
C VAL A 664 17.45 19.49 20.10
N LYS A 665 16.89 19.81 21.26
CA LYS A 665 16.54 21.19 21.64
C LYS A 665 16.84 21.40 23.11
N GLY A 666 17.87 22.20 23.39
CA GLY A 666 18.40 22.30 24.76
C GLY A 666 18.86 20.93 25.27
N ASN A 667 18.35 20.52 26.43
CA ASN A 667 18.61 19.18 26.99
C ASN A 667 17.58 18.13 26.56
N GLN A 668 16.60 18.44 25.70
CA GLN A 668 15.62 17.46 25.24
C GLN A 668 16.08 16.81 23.94
N ILE A 669 15.78 15.53 23.78
CA ILE A 669 16.11 14.76 22.57
C ILE A 669 14.92 13.92 22.11
N VAL A 670 14.78 13.81 20.80
CA VAL A 670 13.94 12.84 20.10
C VAL A 670 14.85 11.96 19.26
N VAL A 671 14.67 10.65 19.31
CA VAL A 671 15.40 9.68 18.48
C VAL A 671 14.40 8.96 17.59
N LEU A 672 14.69 8.91 16.28
CA LEU A 672 13.89 8.22 15.28
C LEU A 672 14.79 7.20 14.57
N GLY A 673 14.34 5.95 14.50
CA GLY A 673 15.09 4.88 13.86
C GLY A 673 14.21 3.99 12.98
N VAL A 674 14.82 3.41 11.96
CA VAL A 674 14.20 2.40 11.08
C VAL A 674 15.28 1.47 10.53
N ASP A 675 14.95 0.21 10.31
CA ASP A 675 15.76 -0.71 9.50
C ASP A 675 14.88 -1.17 8.34
N SER A 676 15.05 -0.55 7.18
CA SER A 676 14.21 -0.82 6.00
C SER A 676 14.57 -2.11 5.27
N PHE A 677 15.64 -2.80 5.70
CA PHE A 677 16.21 -3.96 5.00
C PHE A 677 16.20 -5.24 5.85
N GLN A 678 15.66 -5.19 7.06
CA GLN A 678 15.50 -6.37 7.91
C GLN A 678 14.22 -7.14 7.56
N SER A 679 14.18 -8.42 7.91
CA SER A 679 12.97 -9.23 7.75
C SER A 679 11.79 -8.59 8.50
N PRO A 680 10.56 -8.61 7.97
CA PRO A 680 9.40 -7.89 8.52
C PRO A 680 8.98 -8.33 9.93
N THR A 681 9.49 -9.46 10.42
CA THR A 681 9.24 -9.98 11.78
C THR A 681 10.50 -10.03 12.64
N ALA A 682 11.65 -9.58 12.13
CA ALA A 682 12.88 -9.49 12.90
C ALA A 682 12.76 -8.44 14.00
N ASN A 683 13.47 -8.69 15.10
CA ASN A 683 13.61 -7.72 16.18
C ASN A 683 15.10 -7.43 16.39
N ARG A 684 15.50 -6.18 16.19
CA ARG A 684 16.89 -5.74 16.33
C ARG A 684 17.01 -4.71 17.44
N VAL A 685 17.85 -4.99 18.43
CA VAL A 685 18.23 -4.02 19.46
C VAL A 685 19.54 -3.36 19.04
N VAL A 686 19.53 -2.05 18.88
CA VAL A 686 20.69 -1.25 18.45
C VAL A 686 21.14 -0.37 19.61
N LYS A 687 22.42 -0.46 20.00
CA LYS A 687 23.01 0.52 20.93
C LYS A 687 23.33 1.79 20.18
N VAL A 688 22.97 2.92 20.77
CA VAL A 688 23.17 4.26 20.23
C VAL A 688 23.92 5.12 21.23
N LYS A 689 24.79 6.00 20.72
CA LYS A 689 25.46 7.03 21.54
C LYS A 689 24.73 8.35 21.35
N LEU A 690 24.21 8.88 22.45
CA LEU A 690 23.52 10.17 22.51
C LEU A 690 24.55 11.32 22.44
N PRO A 691 24.12 12.55 22.05
CA PRO A 691 25.01 13.71 21.97
C PRO A 691 25.74 14.09 23.27
N ASP A 692 25.23 13.71 24.44
CA ASP A 692 25.93 13.88 25.73
C ASP A 692 27.00 12.79 26.00
N GLY A 693 27.26 11.93 25.01
CA GLY A 693 28.19 10.81 25.07
C GLY A 693 27.61 9.58 25.77
N SER A 694 26.42 9.67 26.36
CA SER A 694 25.80 8.55 27.05
C SER A 694 25.27 7.49 26.08
N GLU A 695 25.34 6.24 26.49
CA GLU A 695 24.90 5.10 25.66
C GLU A 695 23.52 4.61 26.12
N THR A 696 22.70 4.20 25.17
CA THR A 696 21.38 3.60 25.40
C THR A 696 21.04 2.61 24.28
N SER A 697 20.00 1.81 24.45
CA SER A 697 19.49 0.90 23.42
C SER A 697 18.18 1.42 22.83
N ILE A 698 17.93 1.12 21.57
CA ILE A 698 16.63 1.25 20.91
C ILE A 698 16.26 -0.07 20.22
N GLU A 699 14.98 -0.43 20.24
CA GLU A 699 14.45 -1.56 19.49
C GLU A 699 13.93 -1.12 18.11
N LEU A 700 14.24 -1.90 17.07
CA LEU A 700 13.72 -1.80 15.71
C LEU A 700 13.04 -3.11 15.34
N TYR A 701 11.72 -3.10 15.13
CA TYR A 701 10.93 -4.27 14.81
C TYR A 701 10.47 -4.25 13.34
N GLY A 702 10.88 -5.25 12.56
CA GLY A 702 10.60 -5.31 11.12
C GLY A 702 10.95 -3.99 10.42
N ASN A 703 10.12 -3.59 9.47
CA ASN A 703 10.30 -2.29 8.79
C ASN A 703 9.58 -1.14 9.49
N TRP A 704 9.12 -1.33 10.73
CA TRP A 704 8.40 -0.30 11.48
C TRP A 704 9.37 0.77 12.02
N PRO A 705 8.97 2.05 11.97
CA PRO A 705 9.75 3.12 12.56
C PRO A 705 9.64 3.06 14.09
N SER A 706 10.71 3.39 14.79
CA SER A 706 10.73 3.52 16.25
C SER A 706 11.04 4.95 16.66
N LEU A 707 10.17 5.51 17.50
CA LEU A 707 10.27 6.88 18.00
C LEU A 707 10.50 6.88 19.52
N TYR A 708 11.49 7.63 19.98
CA TYR A 708 11.81 7.80 21.38
C TYR A 708 11.98 9.27 21.74
N ARG A 709 11.71 9.62 23.00
CA ARG A 709 12.02 10.93 23.59
C ARG A 709 12.82 10.77 24.87
N GLY A 710 13.61 11.78 25.23
CA GLY A 710 14.40 11.75 26.46
C GLY A 710 15.00 13.10 26.83
N THR A 711 15.83 13.06 27.88
CA THR A 711 16.57 14.20 28.40
C THR A 711 18.05 13.86 28.48
N LEU A 712 18.87 14.71 27.90
CA LEU A 712 20.33 14.69 27.92
C LEU A 712 20.84 15.27 29.26
N LYS A 713 22.04 14.85 29.66
CA LYS A 713 22.67 15.30 30.91
C LYS A 713 23.18 16.74 30.87
#